data_AF-K9KE38-F1
#
_entry.id   AF-K9KE38-F1
#
_cell.length_a   1.000
_cell.length_b   1.000
_cell.length_c   1.000
_cell.angle_alpha   90.00
_cell.angle_beta   90.00
_cell.angle_gamma   90.00
#
_symmetry.space_group_name_H-M   'P 1'
#
loop_
_entity.id
_entity.type
_entity.pdbx_description
1 polymer ?
#
loop_
_entity_poly.entity_id
_entity_poly.type
_entity_poly.pdbx_seq_one_letter_code
_entity_poly.pdbx_strand_id
1 'polypeptide(L)'
;GENLENTEGLHHLYEIIRGILFLNKATLFEVMFSDECIMDVVGCLEYDPALAQPKRHREFLTKTAKFKEVIPITDSELRQKIHQTYRVQYIQDIILPTPSVFEENFLSTLTSFIFFNKVEIVSMLQEDEKFLSEVFAQLTDEATDDDKRRELVNFFKEFCAFSQTLQPQNRDAFFKTLAKLGILPALEIVMGMDDLQVRSAATDIFSYLVEFSPSMVREFVMQEAQQSDDDILLINVVIEQMICDTDPELGGAVQLMGLLRTLIDPENMLATTNKTEKSEFLNFFYNHCMHVLTAPLLTNTSEDRCEKDNIVGSNKNSTICPDNYQTAQLLALILELLTFCVEHHTYHIKNYIMNKDLLRRVLVLMNSKHTFLALCALRFMRRIIGLKDEFYNRYITKGNLFEPVINALLDNGTRYNLLNSAVVELFEFIRVEDIKSLTAHIVENFYKALESIEYVQTFKGLKTKYEQEKDRQNQKLNSVPSILRSNRFRRDAKALEEDEEMWFNEDEEEEGKAVVAPVEKSKSEDDFPDSYEKFMETKKAKESEDKENLPKRTSSGSFKFTFSHSTSAANGTNSTNSKSVVAQTPPASSNGSSSKTTNLATSVTATKGSLVGLVDYPDDEEEEEEEEEEASPRKRPRLGS
;
A
#
# COMPACT_ATOMS: atom_id res chain seq x y z
N GLY A 1 23.56 30.53 37.57
CA GLY A 1 22.36 30.94 38.34
C GLY A 1 22.18 30.05 39.56
N GLU A 2 22.06 28.75 39.30
CA GLU A 2 21.70 27.66 40.23
C GLU A 2 22.45 27.68 41.58
N ASN A 3 23.79 27.64 41.56
CA ASN A 3 24.64 27.69 42.77
C ASN A 3 24.52 28.99 43.60
N LEU A 4 23.75 29.96 43.14
CA LEU A 4 23.48 31.25 43.80
C LEU A 4 21.98 31.48 44.05
N GLU A 5 21.13 30.46 43.82
CA GLU A 5 19.66 30.48 43.99
C GLU A 5 18.94 31.66 43.29
N ASN A 6 19.56 32.25 42.26
CA ASN A 6 19.01 33.41 41.55
C ASN A 6 18.02 32.97 40.46
N THR A 7 16.78 32.68 40.87
CA THR A 7 15.66 32.32 39.98
C THR A 7 15.32 33.41 38.97
N GLU A 8 15.30 34.69 39.36
CA GLU A 8 15.04 35.80 38.43
C GLU A 8 16.06 35.81 37.27
N GLY A 9 17.35 35.60 37.57
CA GLY A 9 18.39 35.49 36.56
C GLY A 9 18.26 34.26 35.66
N LEU A 10 17.71 33.15 36.17
CA LEU A 10 17.46 31.93 35.40
C LEU A 10 16.26 32.09 34.45
N HIS A 11 15.18 32.74 34.88
CA HIS A 11 14.06 33.11 34.02
C HIS A 11 14.48 34.05 32.87
N HIS A 12 15.38 35.00 33.12
CA HIS A 12 15.95 35.83 32.04
C HIS A 12 16.78 35.00 31.05
N LEU A 13 17.50 33.97 31.51
CA LEU A 13 18.25 33.06 30.63
C LEU A 13 17.31 32.18 29.78
N TYR A 14 16.21 31.68 30.35
CA TYR A 14 15.15 30.98 29.61
C TYR A 14 14.64 31.85 28.44
N GLU A 15 14.21 33.09 28.72
CA GLU A 15 13.67 33.99 27.69
C GLU A 15 14.72 34.38 26.63
N ILE A 16 15.99 34.53 27.01
CA ILE A 16 17.09 34.77 26.06
C ILE A 16 17.29 33.57 25.14
N ILE A 17 17.43 32.36 25.69
CA ILE A 17 17.69 31.14 24.90
C ILE A 17 16.50 30.81 24.01
N ARG A 18 15.27 30.90 24.53
CA ARG A 18 14.02 30.77 23.78
C ARG A 18 13.93 31.80 22.65
N GLY A 19 14.25 33.06 22.94
CA GLY A 19 14.31 34.13 21.94
C GLY A 19 15.34 33.88 20.84
N ILE A 20 16.50 33.31 21.17
CA ILE A 20 17.54 32.90 20.21
C ILE A 20 17.05 31.74 19.34
N LEU A 21 16.36 30.74 19.91
CA LEU A 21 15.77 29.63 19.14
C LEU A 21 14.76 30.14 18.10
N PHE A 22 13.90 31.09 18.49
CA PHE A 22 12.94 31.74 17.58
C PHE A 22 13.58 32.67 16.53
N LEU A 23 14.89 32.93 16.56
CA LEU A 23 15.58 33.54 15.41
C LEU A 23 15.67 32.57 14.22
N ASN A 24 15.50 31.26 14.45
CA ASN A 24 15.39 30.21 13.44
C ASN A 24 16.57 30.19 12.42
N LYS A 25 17.82 30.39 12.89
CA LYS A 25 19.03 30.45 12.05
C LYS A 25 19.95 29.25 12.25
N ALA A 26 20.33 28.61 11.14
CA ALA A 26 21.21 27.43 11.12
C ALA A 26 22.54 27.64 11.87
N THR A 27 23.23 28.76 11.63
CA THR A 27 24.52 29.06 12.29
C THR A 27 24.42 29.25 13.81
N LEU A 28 23.22 29.49 14.35
CA LEU A 28 23.00 29.53 15.79
C LEU A 28 22.76 28.11 16.31
N PHE A 29 21.98 27.31 15.58
CA PHE A 29 21.72 25.90 15.89
C PHE A 29 23.00 25.04 15.87
N GLU A 30 23.91 25.25 14.91
CA GLU A 30 25.24 24.62 14.89
C GLU A 30 26.02 24.82 16.20
N VAL A 31 25.96 26.03 16.78
CA VAL A 31 26.65 26.35 18.04
C VAL A 31 25.85 25.83 19.25
N MET A 32 24.55 26.15 19.32
CA MET A 32 23.68 25.81 20.44
C MET A 32 23.53 24.30 20.65
N PHE A 33 23.47 23.53 19.56
CA PHE A 33 23.29 22.08 19.60
C PHE A 33 24.60 21.30 19.48
N SER A 34 25.75 21.98 19.46
CA SER A 34 27.04 21.32 19.66
C SER A 34 27.06 20.57 20.99
N ASP A 35 27.80 19.46 21.07
CA ASP A 35 27.83 18.62 22.29
C ASP A 35 28.37 19.37 23.51
N GLU A 36 29.21 20.39 23.31
CA GLU A 36 29.70 21.30 24.36
C GLU A 36 28.59 22.21 24.93
N CYS A 37 27.61 22.63 24.12
CA CYS A 37 26.61 23.63 24.50
C CYS A 37 25.21 23.06 24.78
N ILE A 38 24.83 21.94 24.17
CA ILE A 38 23.44 21.49 24.11
C ILE A 38 22.82 21.24 25.50
N MET A 39 23.60 20.72 26.44
CA MET A 39 23.13 20.49 27.81
C MET A 39 22.93 21.79 28.59
N ASP A 40 23.75 22.82 28.34
CA ASP A 40 23.57 24.14 28.95
C ASP A 40 22.36 24.88 28.34
N VAL A 41 22.11 24.70 27.04
CA VAL A 41 20.90 25.19 26.36
C VAL A 41 19.65 24.56 26.95
N VAL A 42 19.61 23.22 27.10
CA VAL A 42 18.50 22.53 27.78
C VAL A 42 18.35 23.01 29.23
N GLY A 43 19.45 23.17 29.97
CA GLY A 43 19.42 23.67 31.35
C GLY A 43 18.86 25.08 31.51
N CYS A 44 19.06 25.96 30.52
CA CYS A 44 18.40 27.27 30.51
C CYS A 44 16.89 27.15 30.24
N LEU A 45 16.46 26.16 29.45
CA LEU A 45 15.06 25.91 29.10
C LEU A 45 14.25 25.23 30.22
N GLU A 46 14.90 24.71 31.27
CA GLU A 46 14.23 24.14 32.45
C GLU A 46 13.44 25.17 33.27
N TYR A 47 13.83 26.46 33.21
CA TYR A 47 13.34 27.53 34.09
C TYR A 47 12.24 28.40 33.45
N ASP A 48 11.23 27.76 32.86
CA ASP A 48 10.07 28.44 32.26
C ASP A 48 9.33 29.31 33.30
N PRO A 49 9.19 30.64 33.10
CA PRO A 49 8.46 31.53 34.00
C PRO A 49 6.96 31.22 34.15
N ALA A 50 6.38 30.45 33.24
CA ALA A 50 4.98 30.04 33.28
C ALA A 50 4.72 28.82 34.19
N LEU A 51 5.76 28.10 34.62
CA LEU A 51 5.66 26.90 35.44
C LEU A 51 5.97 27.19 36.92
N ALA A 52 5.27 26.50 37.82
CA ALA A 52 5.45 26.67 39.27
C ALA A 52 6.77 26.06 39.80
N GLN A 53 7.34 25.10 39.07
CA GLN A 53 8.63 24.46 39.33
C GLN A 53 9.36 24.22 38.01
N PRO A 54 10.71 24.25 37.98
CA PRO A 54 11.47 23.96 36.78
C PRO A 54 11.37 22.48 36.40
N LYS A 55 11.21 22.19 35.10
CA LYS A 55 11.22 20.82 34.57
C LYS A 55 12.65 20.26 34.58
N ARG A 56 12.82 18.95 34.82
CA ARG A 56 14.15 18.32 35.02
C ARG A 56 14.70 17.68 33.73
N HIS A 57 14.60 18.40 32.61
CA HIS A 57 14.95 17.92 31.27
C HIS A 57 16.38 17.37 31.13
N ARG A 58 17.38 18.02 31.73
CA ARG A 58 18.77 17.53 31.73
C ARG A 58 18.93 16.22 32.50
N GLU A 59 18.17 16.02 33.58
CA GLU A 59 18.21 14.76 34.32
C GLU A 59 17.58 13.64 33.49
N PHE A 60 16.43 13.89 32.88
CA PHE A 60 15.80 12.95 31.95
C PHE A 60 16.78 12.54 30.85
N LEU A 61 17.36 13.50 30.12
CA LEU A 61 18.30 13.27 29.01
C LEU A 61 19.66 12.65 29.42
N THR A 62 19.97 12.50 30.71
CA THR A 62 21.26 11.93 31.19
C THR A 62 21.12 10.69 32.07
N LYS A 63 19.98 10.45 32.71
CA LYS A 63 19.76 9.33 33.64
C LYS A 63 18.61 8.42 33.24
N THR A 64 17.50 8.99 32.75
CA THR A 64 16.29 8.23 32.37
C THR A 64 16.41 7.74 30.94
N ALA A 65 16.72 8.66 30.02
CA ALA A 65 16.96 8.42 28.61
C ALA A 65 18.27 7.62 28.41
N LYS A 66 18.18 6.29 28.39
CA LYS A 66 19.32 5.38 28.21
C LYS A 66 19.56 5.10 26.73
N PHE A 67 20.73 5.49 26.25
CA PHE A 67 21.18 5.10 24.91
C PHE A 67 21.56 3.61 24.87
N LYS A 68 20.69 2.81 24.23
CA LYS A 68 20.79 1.36 24.07
C LYS A 68 21.31 1.00 22.67
N GLU A 69 22.62 0.75 22.57
CA GLU A 69 23.25 0.32 21.31
C GLU A 69 22.88 -1.13 20.98
N VAL A 70 22.16 -1.37 19.88
CA VAL A 70 21.82 -2.75 19.44
C VAL A 70 23.07 -3.53 19.03
N ILE A 71 24.02 -2.87 18.38
CA ILE A 71 25.38 -3.33 18.15
C ILE A 71 26.33 -2.17 18.51
N PRO A 72 27.51 -2.42 19.11
CA PRO A 72 28.41 -1.34 19.53
C PRO A 72 28.81 -0.41 18.37
N ILE A 73 28.47 0.87 18.48
CA ILE A 73 28.80 1.86 17.45
C ILE A 73 30.24 2.31 17.67
N THR A 74 31.15 1.85 16.81
CA THR A 74 32.59 2.14 16.95
C THR A 74 32.98 3.56 16.55
N ASP A 75 32.18 4.22 15.70
CA ASP A 75 32.41 5.61 15.30
C ASP A 75 31.80 6.59 16.32
N SER A 76 32.69 7.40 16.92
CA SER A 76 32.31 8.47 17.83
C SER A 76 31.53 9.60 17.17
N GLU A 77 31.76 9.90 15.88
CA GLU A 77 31.06 10.98 15.17
C GLU A 77 29.61 10.60 14.88
N LEU A 78 29.37 9.40 14.32
CA LEU A 78 28.02 8.83 14.18
C LEU A 78 27.27 8.82 15.52
N ARG A 79 27.89 8.31 16.59
CA ARG A 79 27.29 8.30 17.92
C ARG A 79 26.94 9.71 18.40
N GLN A 80 27.83 10.69 18.23
CA GLN A 80 27.58 12.09 18.58
C GLN A 80 26.39 12.66 17.79
N LYS A 81 26.26 12.37 16.50
CA LYS A 81 25.12 12.80 15.67
C LYS A 81 23.80 12.15 16.11
N ILE A 82 23.79 10.87 16.50
CA ILE A 82 22.57 10.23 17.03
C ILE A 82 22.13 10.93 18.33
N HIS A 83 23.04 11.12 19.29
CA HIS A 83 22.75 11.87 20.54
C HIS A 83 22.26 13.30 20.27
N GLN A 84 22.91 14.02 19.35
CA GLN A 84 22.50 15.37 18.96
C GLN A 84 21.09 15.36 18.37
N THR A 85 20.79 14.44 17.46
CA THR A 85 19.47 14.33 16.80
C THR A 85 18.37 14.09 17.83
N TYR A 86 18.57 13.13 18.74
CA TYR A 86 17.62 12.84 19.81
C TYR A 86 17.40 14.05 20.73
N ARG A 87 18.47 14.70 21.21
CA ARG A 87 18.37 15.87 22.09
C ARG A 87 17.70 17.07 21.40
N VAL A 88 17.99 17.32 20.12
CA VAL A 88 17.38 18.42 19.35
C VAL A 88 15.90 18.12 19.05
N GLN A 89 15.55 16.86 18.76
CA GLN A 89 14.16 16.45 18.61
C GLN A 89 13.40 16.53 19.94
N TYR A 90 14.00 16.18 21.08
CA TYR A 90 13.40 16.42 22.41
C TYR A 90 13.14 17.91 22.68
N ILE A 91 14.07 18.81 22.29
CA ILE A 91 13.85 20.26 22.38
C ILE A 91 12.66 20.68 21.51
N GLN A 92 12.52 20.13 20.31
CA GLN A 92 11.39 20.43 19.40
C GLN A 92 10.05 19.91 19.95
N ASP A 93 9.99 18.64 20.32
CA ASP A 93 8.72 17.93 20.58
C ASP A 93 8.22 18.14 22.03
N ILE A 94 9.13 18.21 23.00
CA ILE A 94 8.79 18.24 24.45
C ILE A 94 8.97 19.62 25.09
N ILE A 95 10.01 20.37 24.70
CA ILE A 95 10.31 21.69 25.30
C ILE A 95 9.62 22.83 24.55
N LEU A 96 9.56 22.76 23.21
CA LEU A 96 8.91 23.76 22.36
C LEU A 96 7.75 23.15 21.52
N PRO A 97 6.80 22.41 22.14
CA PRO A 97 5.68 21.80 21.41
C PRO A 97 4.91 22.88 20.65
N THR A 98 4.73 22.69 19.34
CA THR A 98 4.09 23.70 18.50
C THR A 98 2.60 23.77 18.84
N PRO A 99 2.06 24.89 19.35
CA PRO A 99 0.73 24.92 19.97
C PRO A 99 -0.43 24.91 18.96
N SER A 100 -0.15 24.91 17.65
CA SER A 100 -1.15 25.03 16.60
C SER A 100 -0.65 24.53 15.24
N VAL A 101 -1.52 23.82 14.51
CA VAL A 101 -1.31 23.42 13.10
C VAL A 101 -1.11 24.63 12.16
N PHE A 102 -1.50 25.84 12.60
CA PHE A 102 -1.29 27.07 11.82
C PHE A 102 0.13 27.67 11.96
N GLU A 103 1.00 27.09 12.80
CA GLU A 103 2.35 27.59 13.10
C GLU A 103 3.49 26.68 12.59
N GLU A 104 3.21 25.69 11.73
CA GLU A 104 4.19 24.71 11.17
C GLU A 104 5.52 25.29 10.65
N ASN A 105 5.56 26.57 10.28
CA ASN A 105 6.75 27.24 9.75
C ASN A 105 7.67 27.91 10.81
N PHE A 106 7.25 28.02 12.07
CA PHE A 106 7.95 28.82 13.10
C PHE A 106 9.36 28.30 13.45
N LEU A 107 9.59 26.99 13.35
CA LEU A 107 10.87 26.33 13.64
C LEU A 107 11.38 25.51 12.43
N SER A 108 11.07 25.95 11.21
CA SER A 108 11.43 25.28 9.95
C SER A 108 12.93 24.97 9.79
N THR A 109 13.83 25.81 10.32
CA THR A 109 15.28 25.55 10.28
C THR A 109 15.69 24.50 11.32
N LEU A 110 14.93 24.33 12.42
CA LEU A 110 15.15 23.30 13.44
C LEU A 110 14.76 21.92 12.90
N THR A 111 13.58 21.83 12.27
CA THR A 111 13.14 20.65 11.53
C THR A 111 14.15 20.29 10.42
N SER A 112 14.68 21.29 9.72
CA SER A 112 15.72 21.08 8.70
C SER A 112 17.03 20.55 9.30
N PHE A 113 17.43 21.01 10.50
CA PHE A 113 18.62 20.53 11.20
C PHE A 113 18.48 19.05 11.57
N ILE A 114 17.35 18.65 12.15
CA ILE A 114 17.03 17.25 12.47
C ILE A 114 17.00 16.41 11.18
N PHE A 115 16.39 16.91 10.11
CA PHE A 115 16.35 16.25 8.80
C PHE A 115 17.76 15.97 8.24
N PHE A 116 18.65 16.96 8.24
CA PHE A 116 20.02 16.77 7.73
C PHE A 116 20.82 15.78 8.58
N ASN A 117 20.68 15.83 9.91
CA ASN A 117 21.30 14.83 10.78
C ASN A 117 20.79 13.41 10.50
N LYS A 118 19.47 13.22 10.27
CA LYS A 118 18.91 11.90 9.93
C LYS A 118 19.48 11.37 8.62
N VAL A 119 19.61 12.21 7.59
CA VAL A 119 20.27 11.86 6.32
C VAL A 119 21.73 11.45 6.52
N GLU A 120 22.48 12.17 7.37
CA GLU A 120 23.89 11.90 7.62
C GLU A 120 24.10 10.61 8.43
N ILE A 121 23.30 10.39 9.48
CA ILE A 121 23.26 9.12 10.25
C ILE A 121 23.03 7.93 9.32
N VAL A 122 22.08 8.04 8.38
CA VAL A 122 21.83 6.96 7.42
C VAL A 122 23.01 6.74 6.47
N SER A 123 23.65 7.81 5.98
CA SER A 123 24.84 7.67 5.12
C SER A 123 25.99 6.97 5.84
N MET A 124 26.28 7.36 7.08
CA MET A 124 27.37 6.78 7.87
C MET A 124 27.12 5.30 8.20
N LEU A 125 25.89 4.93 8.56
CA LEU A 125 25.50 3.54 8.79
C LEU A 125 25.48 2.70 7.51
N GLN A 126 25.06 3.27 6.37
CA GLN A 126 25.07 2.59 5.08
C GLN A 126 26.50 2.32 4.58
N GLU A 127 27.47 3.17 4.92
CA GLU A 127 28.88 3.00 4.59
C GLU A 127 29.61 1.99 5.50
N ASP A 128 29.12 1.74 6.73
CA ASP A 128 29.66 0.68 7.61
C ASP A 128 29.09 -0.71 7.26
N GLU A 129 29.64 -1.30 6.19
CA GLU A 129 29.31 -2.68 5.78
C GLU A 129 29.49 -3.71 6.91
N LYS A 130 30.39 -3.47 7.90
CA LYS A 130 30.60 -4.43 9.00
C LYS A 130 29.48 -4.38 10.00
N PHE A 131 29.12 -3.17 10.44
CA PHE A 131 28.01 -2.96 11.36
C PHE A 131 26.74 -3.59 10.79
N LEU A 132 26.34 -3.23 9.56
CA LEU A 132 25.12 -3.77 8.97
C LEU A 132 25.18 -5.29 8.77
N SER A 133 26.32 -5.84 8.34
CA SER A 133 26.47 -7.31 8.21
C SER A 133 26.32 -8.02 9.55
N GLU A 134 26.78 -7.42 10.65
CA GLU A 134 26.63 -7.99 12.00
C GLU A 134 25.17 -7.89 12.49
N VAL A 135 24.46 -6.78 12.22
CA VAL A 135 23.02 -6.64 12.53
C VAL A 135 22.21 -7.71 11.78
N PHE A 136 22.47 -7.90 10.48
CA PHE A 136 21.78 -8.93 9.69
C PHE A 136 22.12 -10.35 10.15
N ALA A 137 23.38 -10.65 10.47
CA ALA A 137 23.78 -11.96 10.97
C ALA A 137 23.09 -12.29 12.31
N GLN A 138 23.00 -11.35 13.26
CA GLN A 138 22.28 -11.59 14.51
C GLN A 138 20.77 -11.69 14.31
N LEU A 139 20.20 -10.96 13.34
CA LEU A 139 18.75 -11.00 13.06
C LEU A 139 18.29 -12.37 12.52
N THR A 140 19.10 -13.02 11.69
CA THR A 140 18.79 -14.32 11.05
C THR A 140 19.34 -15.54 11.79
N ASP A 141 20.23 -15.37 12.77
CA ASP A 141 20.73 -16.49 13.60
C ASP A 141 19.62 -17.06 14.50
N GLU A 142 19.40 -18.37 14.42
CA GLU A 142 18.48 -19.12 15.30
C GLU A 142 18.88 -19.02 16.78
N ALA A 143 20.17 -18.80 17.07
CA ALA A 143 20.68 -18.71 18.44
C ALA A 143 20.44 -17.35 19.12
N THR A 144 20.00 -16.32 18.38
CA THR A 144 19.67 -15.00 18.94
C THR A 144 18.41 -15.08 19.81
N ASP A 145 18.43 -14.42 20.97
CA ASP A 145 17.27 -14.35 21.87
C ASP A 145 16.19 -13.39 21.36
N ASP A 146 14.94 -13.61 21.79
CA ASP A 146 13.79 -12.87 21.26
C ASP A 146 13.78 -11.39 21.65
N ASP A 147 14.31 -11.05 22.83
CA ASP A 147 14.47 -9.65 23.25
C ASP A 147 15.50 -8.95 22.36
N LYS A 148 16.63 -9.62 22.07
CA LYS A 148 17.63 -9.10 21.13
C LYS A 148 17.11 -9.01 19.70
N ARG A 149 16.32 -9.99 19.25
CA ARG A 149 15.69 -9.96 17.92
C ARG A 149 14.71 -8.80 17.81
N ARG A 150 13.92 -8.52 18.86
CA ARG A 150 13.05 -7.32 18.95
C ARG A 150 13.85 -6.01 18.84
N GLU A 151 14.97 -5.89 19.55
CA GLU A 151 15.87 -4.73 19.44
C GLU A 151 16.36 -4.51 18.00
N LEU A 152 16.82 -5.57 17.33
CA LEU A 152 17.36 -5.52 15.97
C LEU A 152 16.27 -5.14 14.95
N VAL A 153 15.04 -5.64 15.12
CA VAL A 153 13.89 -5.27 14.28
C VAL A 153 13.46 -3.82 14.52
N ASN A 154 13.41 -3.36 15.77
CA ASN A 154 13.11 -1.95 16.09
C ASN A 154 14.15 -1.01 15.47
N PHE A 155 15.44 -1.33 15.57
CA PHE A 155 16.50 -0.60 14.89
C PHE A 155 16.27 -0.53 13.37
N PHE A 156 15.95 -1.64 12.71
CA PHE A 156 15.68 -1.63 11.27
C PHE A 156 14.42 -0.85 10.90
N LYS A 157 13.37 -0.88 11.74
CA LYS A 157 12.16 -0.06 11.56
C LYS A 157 12.50 1.42 11.55
N GLU A 158 13.29 1.89 12.51
CA GLU A 158 13.69 3.31 12.58
C GLU A 158 14.70 3.69 11.49
N PHE A 159 15.63 2.80 11.16
CA PHE A 159 16.58 2.99 10.06
C PHE A 159 15.87 3.10 8.70
N CYS A 160 14.88 2.25 8.45
CA CYS A 160 14.03 2.35 7.26
C CYS A 160 13.09 3.57 7.31
N ALA A 161 12.59 3.98 8.47
CA ALA A 161 11.81 5.21 8.61
C ALA A 161 12.64 6.46 8.21
N PHE A 162 13.92 6.51 8.59
CA PHE A 162 14.81 7.59 8.17
C PHE A 162 15.07 7.59 6.65
N SER A 163 14.85 6.48 5.93
CA SER A 163 14.96 6.46 4.46
C SER A 163 14.00 7.44 3.76
N GLN A 164 12.89 7.83 4.41
CA GLN A 164 11.97 8.85 3.92
C GLN A 164 12.62 10.23 3.78
N THR A 165 13.66 10.53 4.56
CA THR A 165 14.40 11.81 4.46
C THR A 165 15.43 11.81 3.32
N LEU A 166 15.73 10.67 2.72
CA LEU A 166 16.71 10.56 1.64
C LEU A 166 16.18 11.08 0.31
N GLN A 167 17.07 11.68 -0.49
CA GLN A 167 16.76 11.95 -1.89
C GLN A 167 16.54 10.62 -2.66
N PRO A 168 15.69 10.59 -3.71
CA PRO A 168 15.32 9.35 -4.38
C PRO A 168 16.48 8.46 -4.85
N GLN A 169 17.60 9.05 -5.29
CA GLN A 169 18.80 8.30 -5.70
C GLN A 169 19.51 7.62 -4.52
N ASN A 170 19.64 8.31 -3.40
CA ASN A 170 20.25 7.76 -2.18
C ASN A 170 19.33 6.71 -1.56
N ARG A 171 18.01 6.91 -1.63
CA ARG A 171 17.00 5.95 -1.16
C ARG A 171 16.99 4.65 -1.97
N ASP A 172 17.11 4.73 -3.30
CA ASP A 172 17.29 3.58 -4.17
C ASP A 172 18.59 2.81 -3.84
N ALA A 173 19.70 3.52 -3.62
CA ALA A 173 20.95 2.91 -3.19
C ALA A 173 20.83 2.24 -1.80
N PHE A 174 20.15 2.89 -0.86
CA PHE A 174 19.89 2.38 0.50
C PHE A 174 19.16 1.04 0.49
N PHE A 175 18.00 0.95 -0.19
CA PHE A 175 17.25 -0.31 -0.24
C PHE A 175 17.99 -1.40 -1.01
N LYS A 176 18.79 -1.05 -2.04
CA LYS A 176 19.69 -2.01 -2.71
C LYS A 176 20.78 -2.56 -1.79
N THR A 177 21.33 -1.75 -0.89
CA THR A 177 22.25 -2.23 0.15
C THR A 177 21.54 -3.20 1.09
N LEU A 178 20.36 -2.85 1.61
CA LEU A 178 19.60 -3.73 2.52
C LEU A 178 19.18 -5.06 1.87
N ALA A 179 18.74 -5.03 0.60
CA ALA A 179 18.41 -6.22 -0.17
C ALA A 179 19.61 -7.16 -0.35
N LYS A 180 20.77 -6.61 -0.74
CA LYS A 180 22.03 -7.36 -0.88
C LYS A 180 22.48 -8.01 0.43
N LEU A 181 22.16 -7.41 1.58
CA LEU A 181 22.50 -7.92 2.90
C LEU A 181 21.46 -8.89 3.49
N GLY A 182 20.33 -9.12 2.81
CA GLY A 182 19.34 -10.12 3.20
C GLY A 182 18.15 -9.62 4.01
N ILE A 183 17.71 -8.36 3.84
CA ILE A 183 16.50 -7.86 4.54
C ILE A 183 15.23 -8.65 4.23
N LEU A 184 15.06 -9.17 3.01
CA LEU A 184 13.86 -9.92 2.63
C LEU A 184 13.80 -11.33 3.29
N PRO A 185 14.86 -12.16 3.25
CA PRO A 185 14.94 -13.37 4.07
C PRO A 185 14.83 -13.11 5.58
N ALA A 186 15.39 -11.99 6.07
CA ALA A 186 15.23 -11.64 7.48
C ALA A 186 13.77 -11.32 7.84
N LEU A 187 13.03 -10.65 6.94
CA LEU A 187 11.61 -10.36 7.13
C LEU A 187 10.75 -11.62 7.10
N GLU A 188 11.05 -12.60 6.25
CA GLU A 188 10.37 -13.90 6.24
C GLU A 188 10.40 -14.56 7.63
N ILE A 189 11.60 -14.62 8.23
CA ILE A 189 11.82 -15.17 9.58
C ILE A 189 11.04 -14.37 10.63
N VAL A 190 11.21 -13.03 10.69
CA VAL A 190 10.58 -12.23 11.78
C VAL A 190 9.07 -12.05 11.61
N MET A 191 8.55 -12.19 10.39
CA MET A 191 7.10 -12.26 10.14
C MET A 191 6.49 -13.60 10.56
N GLY A 192 7.26 -14.68 10.53
CA GLY A 192 6.86 -16.01 11.03
C GLY A 192 6.80 -16.13 12.56
N MET A 193 7.29 -15.15 13.31
CA MET A 193 7.31 -15.19 14.79
C MET A 193 5.93 -14.95 15.42
N ASP A 194 5.65 -15.59 16.56
CA ASP A 194 4.40 -15.40 17.31
C ASP A 194 4.25 -13.97 17.91
N ASP A 195 5.35 -13.21 18.04
CA ASP A 195 5.33 -11.89 18.70
C ASP A 195 4.64 -10.81 17.84
N LEU A 196 3.61 -10.17 18.39
CA LEU A 196 2.81 -9.16 17.70
C LEU A 196 3.57 -7.86 17.43
N GLN A 197 4.46 -7.43 18.34
CA GLN A 197 5.22 -6.19 18.17
C GLN A 197 6.31 -6.38 17.11
N VAL A 198 7.00 -7.52 17.14
CA VAL A 198 8.01 -7.87 16.13
C VAL A 198 7.37 -7.96 14.75
N ARG A 199 6.22 -8.65 14.61
CA ARG A 199 5.47 -8.70 13.35
C ARG A 199 4.99 -7.33 12.86
N SER A 200 4.49 -6.48 13.76
CA SER A 200 4.10 -5.10 13.43
C SER A 200 5.29 -4.29 12.92
N ALA A 201 6.45 -4.36 13.59
CA ALA A 201 7.65 -3.66 13.17
C ALA A 201 8.22 -4.21 11.85
N ALA A 202 8.14 -5.53 11.62
CA ALA A 202 8.46 -6.16 10.33
C ALA A 202 7.52 -5.68 9.21
N THR A 203 6.22 -5.53 9.50
CA THR A 203 5.23 -4.99 8.56
C THR A 203 5.56 -3.54 8.17
N ASP A 204 6.01 -2.72 9.13
CA ASP A 204 6.45 -1.35 8.84
C ASP A 204 7.69 -1.33 7.93
N ILE A 205 8.71 -2.16 8.22
CA ILE A 205 9.90 -2.30 7.35
C ILE A 205 9.51 -2.75 5.94
N PHE A 206 8.64 -3.77 5.84
CA PHE A 206 8.14 -4.27 4.55
C PHE A 206 7.34 -3.20 3.80
N SER A 207 6.58 -2.36 4.51
CA SER A 207 5.85 -1.24 3.90
C SER A 207 6.77 -0.27 3.17
N TYR A 208 7.93 0.07 3.74
CA TYR A 208 8.92 0.93 3.08
C TYR A 208 9.57 0.27 1.85
N LEU A 209 9.83 -1.04 1.91
CA LEU A 209 10.34 -1.80 0.76
C LEU A 209 9.33 -1.83 -0.39
N VAL A 210 8.05 -2.06 -0.09
CA VAL A 210 6.96 -2.06 -1.08
C VAL A 210 6.67 -0.65 -1.63
N GLU A 211 6.72 0.39 -0.80
CA GLU A 211 6.51 1.78 -1.22
C GLU A 211 7.63 2.28 -2.14
N PHE A 212 8.89 1.98 -1.80
CA PHE A 212 10.06 2.59 -2.45
C PHE A 212 10.80 1.68 -3.43
N SER A 213 10.56 0.37 -3.43
CA SER A 213 11.25 -0.61 -4.30
C SER A 213 10.39 -1.86 -4.60
N PRO A 214 9.14 -1.73 -5.11
CA PRO A 214 8.25 -2.88 -5.31
C PRO A 214 8.83 -3.95 -6.26
N SER A 215 9.49 -3.57 -7.36
CA SER A 215 10.08 -4.54 -8.29
C SER A 215 11.21 -5.38 -7.68
N MET A 216 11.95 -4.86 -6.68
CA MET A 216 12.94 -5.63 -5.92
C MET A 216 12.28 -6.72 -5.06
N VAL A 217 11.14 -6.39 -4.44
CA VAL A 217 10.36 -7.37 -3.68
C VAL A 217 9.80 -8.46 -4.61
N ARG A 218 9.32 -8.09 -5.80
CA ARG A 218 8.86 -9.05 -6.83
C ARG A 218 9.97 -9.98 -7.30
N GLU A 219 11.12 -9.41 -7.65
CA GLU A 219 12.29 -10.16 -8.12
C GLU A 219 12.74 -11.18 -7.05
N PHE A 220 12.75 -10.78 -5.78
CA PHE A 220 13.06 -11.68 -4.68
C PHE A 220 12.08 -12.85 -4.57
N VAL A 221 10.77 -12.61 -4.44
CA VAL A 221 9.78 -13.70 -4.24
C VAL A 221 9.66 -14.63 -5.46
N MET A 222 10.00 -14.13 -6.66
CA MET A 222 10.11 -14.97 -7.87
C MET A 222 11.39 -15.81 -7.90
N GLN A 223 12.50 -15.35 -7.31
CA GLN A 223 13.74 -16.11 -7.17
C GLN A 223 13.67 -17.12 -6.02
N GLU A 224 12.99 -16.77 -4.93
CA GLU A 224 12.66 -17.62 -3.77
C GLU A 224 11.96 -18.91 -4.25
N ALA A 225 10.86 -18.78 -5.00
CA ALA A 225 10.10 -19.90 -5.55
C ALA A 225 10.83 -20.75 -6.63
N GLN A 226 12.05 -20.37 -7.05
CA GLN A 226 12.89 -21.17 -7.94
C GLN A 226 13.93 -22.00 -7.19
N GLN A 227 14.13 -21.77 -5.89
CA GLN A 227 15.19 -22.41 -5.10
C GLN A 227 14.73 -23.70 -4.41
N SER A 228 13.45 -23.80 -4.04
CA SER A 228 12.85 -24.95 -3.36
C SER A 228 11.33 -24.90 -3.47
N ASP A 229 10.68 -26.04 -3.75
CA ASP A 229 9.21 -26.17 -3.74
C ASP A 229 8.64 -26.31 -2.31
N ASP A 230 9.48 -26.63 -1.32
CA ASP A 230 9.08 -26.87 0.08
C ASP A 230 9.21 -25.62 0.98
N ASP A 231 9.76 -24.51 0.48
CA ASP A 231 10.06 -23.30 1.26
C ASP A 231 8.83 -22.37 1.38
N ILE A 232 8.65 -21.74 2.55
CA ILE A 232 7.49 -20.88 2.82
C ILE A 232 7.73 -19.48 2.23
N LEU A 233 7.24 -19.26 1.01
CA LEU A 233 7.40 -17.98 0.31
C LEU A 233 7.02 -16.77 1.18
N LEU A 234 7.87 -15.74 1.26
CA LEU A 234 7.63 -14.51 2.03
C LEU A 234 6.27 -13.89 1.71
N ILE A 235 5.86 -13.90 0.44
CA ILE A 235 4.56 -13.37 0.00
C ILE A 235 3.37 -14.16 0.58
N ASN A 236 3.54 -15.46 0.83
CA ASN A 236 2.52 -16.29 1.47
C ASN A 236 2.50 -16.04 2.98
N VAL A 237 3.64 -15.83 3.65
CA VAL A 237 3.69 -15.36 5.05
C VAL A 237 2.91 -14.04 5.21
N VAL A 238 3.10 -13.09 4.31
CA VAL A 238 2.37 -11.80 4.29
C VAL A 238 0.85 -12.00 4.10
N ILE A 239 0.44 -12.94 3.24
CA ILE A 239 -0.99 -13.30 3.05
C ILE A 239 -1.55 -13.98 4.30
N GLU A 240 -0.80 -14.89 4.92
CA GLU A 240 -1.23 -15.58 6.14
C GLU A 240 -1.34 -14.64 7.34
N GLN A 241 -0.42 -13.69 7.51
CA GLN A 241 -0.55 -12.62 8.50
C GLN A 241 -1.82 -11.78 8.29
N MET A 242 -2.15 -11.44 7.05
CA MET A 242 -3.39 -10.71 6.71
C MET A 242 -4.65 -11.54 7.06
N ILE A 243 -4.59 -12.86 6.89
CA ILE A 243 -5.71 -13.78 7.19
C ILE A 243 -5.86 -14.03 8.69
N CYS A 244 -4.75 -14.07 9.42
CA CYS A 244 -4.66 -14.42 10.84
C CYS A 244 -4.55 -13.20 11.78
N ASP A 245 -4.84 -11.99 11.28
CA ASP A 245 -4.78 -10.76 12.08
C ASP A 245 -5.74 -10.85 13.30
N THR A 246 -5.15 -10.70 14.48
CA THR A 246 -5.83 -10.75 15.76
C THR A 246 -6.48 -9.43 16.16
N ASP A 247 -6.19 -8.33 15.45
CA ASP A 247 -6.75 -7.02 15.73
C ASP A 247 -8.28 -7.00 15.51
N PRO A 248 -9.09 -6.50 16.47
CA PRO A 248 -10.55 -6.45 16.34
C PRO A 248 -11.08 -5.57 15.20
N GLU A 249 -10.29 -4.58 14.74
CA GLU A 249 -10.64 -3.71 13.62
C GLU A 249 -9.99 -4.18 12.30
N LEU A 250 -9.17 -5.24 12.35
CA LEU A 250 -8.32 -5.76 11.25
C LEU A 250 -7.32 -4.72 10.73
N GLY A 251 -6.78 -3.88 11.61
CA GLY A 251 -5.84 -2.81 11.24
C GLY A 251 -4.59 -3.32 10.50
N GLY A 252 -4.00 -4.43 10.95
CA GLY A 252 -2.84 -5.04 10.32
C GLY A 252 -3.18 -5.65 8.96
N ALA A 253 -4.31 -6.35 8.86
CA ALA A 253 -4.79 -6.92 7.61
C ALA A 253 -5.12 -5.84 6.57
N VAL A 254 -5.64 -4.68 6.97
CA VAL A 254 -5.86 -3.53 6.06
C VAL A 254 -4.53 -2.97 5.54
N GLN A 255 -3.51 -2.85 6.40
CA GLN A 255 -2.16 -2.43 5.99
C GLN A 255 -1.56 -3.45 5.00
N LEU A 256 -1.53 -4.73 5.35
CA LEU A 256 -1.00 -5.82 4.51
C LEU A 256 -1.77 -5.95 3.18
N MET A 257 -3.09 -5.80 3.18
CA MET A 257 -3.90 -5.75 1.95
C MET A 257 -3.48 -4.59 1.03
N GLY A 258 -3.13 -3.43 1.59
CA GLY A 258 -2.60 -2.29 0.83
C GLY A 258 -1.23 -2.58 0.20
N LEU A 259 -0.35 -3.29 0.92
CA LEU A 259 0.96 -3.70 0.42
C LEU A 259 0.83 -4.76 -0.68
N LEU A 260 0.00 -5.80 -0.46
CA LEU A 260 -0.32 -6.82 -1.45
C LEU A 260 -0.92 -6.21 -2.72
N ARG A 261 -1.86 -5.26 -2.58
CA ARG A 261 -2.42 -4.51 -3.72
C ARG A 261 -1.34 -3.78 -4.51
N THR A 262 -0.40 -3.13 -3.83
CA THR A 262 0.72 -2.41 -4.46
C THR A 262 1.65 -3.37 -5.20
N LEU A 263 1.92 -4.55 -4.64
CA LEU A 263 2.75 -5.58 -5.29
C LEU A 263 2.10 -6.21 -6.51
N ILE A 264 0.78 -6.44 -6.49
CA ILE A 264 0.06 -7.04 -7.63
C ILE A 264 -0.41 -6.02 -8.69
N ASP A 265 -0.30 -4.71 -8.45
CA ASP A 265 -0.75 -3.67 -9.38
C ASP A 265 0.06 -3.66 -10.69
N PRO A 266 -0.55 -3.97 -11.85
CA PRO A 266 0.18 -3.97 -13.12
C PRO A 266 0.58 -2.59 -13.65
N GLU A 267 0.07 -1.50 -13.09
CA GLU A 267 0.41 -0.13 -13.51
C GLU A 267 1.78 0.33 -12.97
N ASN A 268 2.27 -0.28 -11.88
CA ASN A 268 3.60 0.00 -11.33
C ASN A 268 4.64 -1.11 -11.65
N MET A 269 4.26 -2.13 -12.43
CA MET A 269 5.16 -3.08 -13.06
C MET A 269 5.75 -2.42 -14.31
N LEU A 270 6.92 -1.79 -14.16
CA LEU A 270 7.51 -1.02 -15.25
C LEU A 270 7.85 -1.93 -16.43
N ALA A 271 7.61 -1.42 -17.64
CA ALA A 271 8.20 -2.00 -18.85
C ALA A 271 9.71 -1.69 -18.85
N THR A 272 10.47 -2.47 -18.08
CA THR A 272 11.92 -2.55 -18.19
C THR A 272 12.30 -3.07 -19.59
N THR A 273 13.59 -3.10 -19.91
CA THR A 273 14.08 -3.61 -21.21
C THR A 273 13.57 -5.02 -21.54
N ASN A 274 13.21 -5.79 -20.52
CA ASN A 274 12.51 -7.06 -20.63
C ASN A 274 11.02 -6.80 -20.34
N LYS A 275 10.17 -6.83 -21.38
CA LYS A 275 8.71 -6.52 -21.27
C LYS A 275 7.90 -7.57 -20.47
N THR A 276 8.55 -8.37 -19.66
CA THR A 276 8.02 -9.63 -19.13
C THR A 276 7.73 -9.61 -17.63
N GLU A 277 8.29 -8.67 -16.84
CA GLU A 277 8.05 -8.57 -15.36
C GLU A 277 6.57 -8.73 -15.01
N LYS A 278 5.68 -8.01 -15.71
CA LYS A 278 4.23 -8.10 -15.50
C LYS A 278 3.67 -9.51 -15.72
N SER A 279 4.06 -10.17 -16.81
CA SER A 279 3.54 -11.50 -17.16
C SER A 279 4.11 -12.57 -16.23
N GLU A 280 5.42 -12.51 -15.97
CA GLU A 280 6.14 -13.44 -15.09
C GLU A 280 5.63 -13.35 -13.65
N PHE A 281 5.54 -12.15 -13.07
CA PHE A 281 5.08 -11.97 -11.70
C PHE A 281 3.60 -12.31 -11.51
N LEU A 282 2.73 -11.95 -12.47
CA LEU A 282 1.32 -12.35 -12.40
C LEU A 282 1.18 -13.87 -12.56
N ASN A 283 1.91 -14.51 -13.47
CA ASN A 283 1.89 -15.98 -13.59
C ASN A 283 2.34 -16.66 -12.29
N PHE A 284 3.45 -16.18 -11.72
CA PHE A 284 3.93 -16.61 -10.39
C PHE A 284 2.83 -16.46 -9.31
N PHE A 285 2.24 -15.28 -9.18
CA PHE A 285 1.24 -14.99 -8.13
C PHE A 285 -0.02 -15.86 -8.26
N TYR A 286 -0.51 -16.10 -9.47
CA TYR A 286 -1.70 -16.92 -9.69
C TYR A 286 -1.47 -18.40 -9.40
N ASN A 287 -0.26 -18.90 -9.63
CA ASN A 287 0.10 -20.30 -9.38
C ASN A 287 0.39 -20.53 -7.88
N HIS A 288 1.18 -19.67 -7.25
CA HIS A 288 1.73 -19.93 -5.90
C HIS A 288 1.01 -19.19 -4.76
N CYS A 289 0.38 -18.03 -5.01
CA CYS A 289 -0.16 -17.16 -3.95
C CYS A 289 -1.69 -17.09 -3.93
N MET A 290 -2.34 -17.05 -5.10
CA MET A 290 -3.78 -16.79 -5.22
C MET A 290 -4.64 -17.86 -4.54
N HIS A 291 -4.15 -19.10 -4.44
CA HIS A 291 -4.86 -20.17 -3.73
C HIS A 291 -4.84 -19.96 -2.20
N VAL A 292 -3.74 -19.41 -1.64
CA VAL A 292 -3.64 -19.03 -0.21
C VAL A 292 -4.59 -17.86 0.09
N LEU A 293 -4.52 -16.80 -0.73
CA LEU A 293 -5.38 -15.61 -0.60
C LEU A 293 -6.89 -15.92 -0.61
N THR A 294 -7.29 -16.90 -1.41
CA THR A 294 -8.71 -17.27 -1.58
C THR A 294 -9.16 -18.43 -0.68
N ALA A 295 -8.25 -19.11 0.02
CA ALA A 295 -8.58 -20.24 0.89
C ALA A 295 -9.66 -19.91 1.95
N PRO A 296 -9.64 -18.74 2.64
CA PRO A 296 -10.71 -18.38 3.58
C PRO A 296 -12.06 -18.21 2.88
N LEU A 297 -12.08 -17.59 1.69
CA LEU A 297 -13.30 -17.38 0.91
C LEU A 297 -13.92 -18.70 0.46
N LEU A 298 -13.11 -19.61 -0.10
CA LEU A 298 -13.57 -20.92 -0.55
C LEU A 298 -14.03 -21.81 0.63
N THR A 299 -13.31 -21.76 1.75
CA THR A 299 -13.65 -22.50 2.98
C THR A 299 -14.98 -22.06 3.57
N ASN A 300 -15.25 -20.75 3.58
CA ASN A 300 -16.49 -20.17 4.13
C ASN A 300 -17.70 -20.28 3.18
N THR A 301 -17.48 -20.64 1.91
CA THR A 301 -18.53 -20.80 0.87
C THR A 301 -18.61 -22.24 0.35
N SER A 302 -18.05 -23.19 1.10
CA SER A 302 -18.16 -24.63 0.87
C SER A 302 -19.53 -25.16 1.33
N GLU A 303 -20.12 -26.06 0.54
CA GLU A 303 -21.47 -26.59 0.80
C GLU A 303 -21.50 -27.65 1.92
N ASP A 304 -20.36 -28.30 2.18
CA ASP A 304 -20.20 -29.43 3.11
C ASP A 304 -20.41 -29.12 4.60
N ARG A 305 -20.48 -27.84 4.99
CA ARG A 305 -20.72 -27.46 6.40
C ARG A 305 -22.14 -27.81 6.90
N CYS A 306 -23.05 -28.24 6.03
CA CYS A 306 -24.44 -28.53 6.38
C CYS A 306 -24.71 -29.93 6.95
N GLU A 307 -23.78 -30.90 6.92
CA GLU A 307 -24.12 -32.30 7.26
C GLU A 307 -23.78 -32.74 8.71
N LYS A 308 -22.74 -32.18 9.35
CA LYS A 308 -22.22 -32.74 10.62
C LYS A 308 -22.89 -32.25 11.91
N ASP A 309 -23.57 -31.11 11.89
CA ASP A 309 -24.22 -30.52 13.09
C ASP A 309 -25.73 -30.81 13.18
N ASN A 310 -26.27 -31.74 12.39
CA ASN A 310 -27.69 -32.13 12.43
C ASN A 310 -28.03 -33.07 13.61
N ILE A 311 -27.83 -32.60 14.85
CA ILE A 311 -28.45 -33.19 16.04
C ILE A 311 -29.41 -32.17 16.67
N VAL A 312 -30.70 -32.38 16.37
CA VAL A 312 -31.90 -31.82 17.04
C VAL A 312 -32.19 -30.33 16.84
N GLY A 313 -33.12 -30.07 15.90
CA GLY A 313 -34.33 -29.31 16.24
C GLY A 313 -34.44 -27.84 15.78
N SER A 314 -35.11 -27.66 14.64
CA SER A 314 -35.98 -26.49 14.35
C SER A 314 -35.34 -25.12 14.11
N ASN A 315 -34.79 -24.91 12.91
CA ASN A 315 -35.33 -23.92 11.96
C ASN A 315 -34.64 -24.03 10.59
N LYS A 316 -35.39 -23.84 9.49
CA LYS A 316 -34.82 -23.77 8.13
C LYS A 316 -34.26 -22.38 7.82
N ASN A 317 -33.27 -21.94 8.60
CA ASN A 317 -32.41 -20.83 8.21
C ASN A 317 -31.07 -21.43 7.79
N SER A 318 -30.75 -21.31 6.52
CA SER A 318 -29.53 -21.85 5.91
C SER A 318 -28.32 -21.01 6.36
N THR A 319 -27.77 -21.29 7.54
CA THR A 319 -26.64 -20.54 8.13
C THR A 319 -25.31 -20.95 7.48
N ILE A 320 -25.19 -20.68 6.17
CA ILE A 320 -23.98 -20.89 5.37
C ILE A 320 -23.08 -19.65 5.51
N CYS A 321 -22.50 -19.49 6.69
CA CYS A 321 -21.28 -18.75 7.00
C CYS A 321 -21.02 -18.85 8.53
N PRO A 322 -19.77 -18.97 9.01
CA PRO A 322 -19.44 -18.63 10.38
C PRO A 322 -19.58 -17.11 10.53
N ASP A 323 -20.78 -16.73 10.96
CA ASP A 323 -21.33 -15.39 10.89
C ASP A 323 -20.77 -14.48 12.00
N ASN A 324 -19.43 -14.40 12.14
CA ASN A 324 -18.77 -13.43 13.00
C ASN A 324 -18.31 -12.21 12.19
N TYR A 325 -18.25 -11.04 12.84
CA TYR A 325 -18.02 -9.76 12.15
C TYR A 325 -16.62 -9.68 11.52
N GLN A 326 -15.61 -10.20 12.21
CA GLN A 326 -14.21 -10.26 11.77
C GLN A 326 -14.04 -11.10 10.48
N THR A 327 -14.65 -12.29 10.41
CA THR A 327 -14.67 -13.10 9.16
C THR A 327 -15.35 -12.33 8.03
N ALA A 328 -16.45 -11.64 8.31
CA ALA A 328 -17.14 -10.85 7.29
C ALA A 328 -16.29 -9.65 6.79
N GLN A 329 -15.50 -9.02 7.66
CA GLN A 329 -14.52 -7.99 7.26
C GLN A 329 -13.37 -8.59 6.45
N LEU A 330 -12.74 -9.68 6.90
CA LEU A 330 -11.67 -10.37 6.17
C LEU A 330 -12.12 -10.80 4.76
N LEU A 331 -13.32 -11.41 4.65
CA LEU A 331 -13.90 -11.77 3.36
C LEU A 331 -14.17 -10.53 2.47
N ALA A 332 -14.51 -9.38 3.06
CA ALA A 332 -14.65 -8.14 2.31
C ALA A 332 -13.31 -7.60 1.79
N LEU A 333 -12.21 -7.71 2.55
CA LEU A 333 -10.85 -7.35 2.11
C LEU A 333 -10.38 -8.25 0.94
N ILE A 334 -10.56 -9.57 1.08
CA ILE A 334 -10.24 -10.54 0.01
C ILE A 334 -11.07 -10.25 -1.25
N LEU A 335 -12.36 -9.94 -1.11
CA LEU A 335 -13.21 -9.54 -2.24
C LEU A 335 -12.81 -8.21 -2.86
N GLU A 336 -12.25 -7.26 -2.11
CA GLU A 336 -11.74 -6.01 -2.67
C GLU A 336 -10.50 -6.26 -3.53
N LEU A 337 -9.53 -7.05 -3.04
CA LEU A 337 -8.39 -7.50 -3.84
C LEU A 337 -8.82 -8.26 -5.09
N LEU A 338 -9.74 -9.22 -4.98
CA LEU A 338 -10.27 -9.95 -6.13
C LEU A 338 -11.01 -9.03 -7.13
N THR A 339 -11.73 -8.02 -6.64
CA THR A 339 -12.38 -7.01 -7.51
C THR A 339 -11.34 -6.18 -8.25
N PHE A 340 -10.24 -5.80 -7.59
CA PHE A 340 -9.10 -5.16 -8.23
C PHE A 340 -8.45 -6.07 -9.30
N CYS A 341 -8.25 -7.36 -9.00
CA CYS A 341 -7.73 -8.32 -9.98
C CYS A 341 -8.62 -8.40 -11.23
N VAL A 342 -9.95 -8.37 -11.08
CA VAL A 342 -10.92 -8.36 -12.22
C VAL A 342 -10.74 -7.13 -13.12
N GLU A 343 -10.32 -6.00 -12.56
CA GLU A 343 -10.09 -4.77 -13.32
C GLU A 343 -8.76 -4.77 -14.09
N HIS A 344 -7.70 -5.34 -13.50
CA HIS A 344 -6.33 -5.12 -13.97
C HIS A 344 -5.61 -6.37 -14.51
N HIS A 345 -5.97 -7.59 -14.09
CA HIS A 345 -5.20 -8.82 -14.37
C HIS A 345 -5.73 -9.62 -15.58
N THR A 346 -6.54 -8.99 -16.43
CA THR A 346 -7.01 -9.47 -17.75
C THR A 346 -7.36 -10.97 -17.83
N TYR A 347 -6.47 -11.81 -18.38
CA TYR A 347 -6.72 -13.23 -18.61
C TYR A 347 -6.44 -14.09 -17.36
N HIS A 348 -5.44 -13.74 -16.54
CA HIS A 348 -5.09 -14.52 -15.34
C HIS A 348 -6.29 -14.64 -14.39
N ILE A 349 -6.94 -13.51 -14.07
CA ILE A 349 -8.14 -13.50 -13.21
C ILE A 349 -9.32 -14.26 -13.84
N LYS A 350 -9.46 -14.17 -15.17
CA LYS A 350 -10.53 -14.83 -15.92
C LYS A 350 -10.39 -16.34 -15.86
N ASN A 351 -9.19 -16.85 -16.10
CA ASN A 351 -8.89 -18.27 -16.02
C ASN A 351 -9.09 -18.78 -14.59
N TYR A 352 -8.64 -18.02 -13.58
CA TYR A 352 -8.85 -18.37 -12.18
C TYR A 352 -10.34 -18.43 -11.79
N ILE A 353 -11.14 -17.41 -12.17
CA ILE A 353 -12.58 -17.38 -11.90
C ILE A 353 -13.31 -18.57 -12.52
N MET A 354 -12.98 -18.91 -13.76
CA MET A 354 -13.58 -20.04 -14.48
C MET A 354 -13.18 -21.38 -13.86
N ASN A 355 -11.89 -21.59 -13.61
CA ASN A 355 -11.34 -22.88 -13.15
C ASN A 355 -11.74 -23.22 -11.71
N LYS A 356 -11.99 -22.23 -10.85
CA LYS A 356 -12.40 -22.43 -9.45
C LYS A 356 -13.92 -22.21 -9.20
N ASP A 357 -14.71 -21.95 -10.24
CA ASP A 357 -16.13 -21.52 -10.15
C ASP A 357 -16.34 -20.36 -9.14
N LEU A 358 -15.38 -19.41 -9.14
CA LEU A 358 -15.20 -18.47 -8.03
C LEU A 358 -16.41 -17.54 -7.85
N LEU A 359 -17.05 -17.11 -8.94
CA LEU A 359 -18.22 -16.22 -8.84
C LEU A 359 -19.41 -16.92 -8.18
N ARG A 360 -19.63 -18.23 -8.43
CA ARG A 360 -20.66 -19.00 -7.70
C ARG A 360 -20.39 -18.98 -6.20
N ARG A 361 -19.13 -19.26 -5.82
CA ARG A 361 -18.69 -19.25 -4.41
C ARG A 361 -18.93 -17.89 -3.77
N VAL A 362 -18.48 -16.80 -4.40
CA VAL A 362 -18.71 -15.42 -3.92
C VAL A 362 -20.19 -15.10 -3.75
N LEU A 363 -21.06 -15.54 -4.67
CA LEU A 363 -22.49 -15.23 -4.62
C LEU A 363 -23.27 -15.95 -3.50
N VAL A 364 -22.68 -16.95 -2.83
CA VAL A 364 -23.23 -17.49 -1.56
C VAL A 364 -23.32 -16.38 -0.50
N LEU A 365 -22.38 -15.44 -0.51
CA LEU A 365 -22.29 -14.33 0.45
C LEU A 365 -23.41 -13.28 0.29
N MET A 366 -24.21 -13.34 -0.79
CA MET A 366 -25.44 -12.55 -0.92
C MET A 366 -26.44 -12.83 0.22
N ASN A 367 -26.34 -14.01 0.85
CA ASN A 367 -27.19 -14.42 1.98
C ASN A 367 -26.61 -14.02 3.36
N SER A 368 -25.46 -13.34 3.43
CA SER A 368 -24.86 -12.95 4.72
C SER A 368 -25.74 -11.94 5.47
N LYS A 369 -25.81 -12.07 6.81
CA LYS A 369 -26.45 -11.05 7.65
C LYS A 369 -25.74 -9.68 7.59
N HIS A 370 -24.48 -9.65 7.15
CA HIS A 370 -23.66 -8.47 7.06
C HIS A 370 -23.83 -7.81 5.67
N THR A 371 -24.69 -6.78 5.60
CA THR A 371 -25.05 -6.11 4.33
C THR A 371 -23.83 -5.58 3.56
N PHE A 372 -22.75 -5.17 4.23
CA PHE A 372 -21.53 -4.72 3.57
C PHE A 372 -20.83 -5.85 2.79
N LEU A 373 -20.84 -7.09 3.30
CA LEU A 373 -20.24 -8.24 2.63
C LEU A 373 -21.05 -8.65 1.40
N ALA A 374 -22.38 -8.66 1.51
CA ALA A 374 -23.28 -8.88 0.37
C ALA A 374 -23.08 -7.79 -0.72
N LEU A 375 -22.84 -6.53 -0.32
CA LEU A 375 -22.49 -5.45 -1.25
C LEU A 375 -21.13 -5.65 -1.91
N CYS A 376 -20.13 -6.22 -1.23
CA CYS A 376 -18.85 -6.58 -1.84
C CYS A 376 -19.00 -7.72 -2.86
N ALA A 377 -19.76 -8.77 -2.54
CA ALA A 377 -20.07 -9.86 -3.47
C ALA A 377 -20.81 -9.36 -4.72
N LEU A 378 -21.79 -8.47 -4.54
CA LEU A 378 -22.50 -7.83 -5.64
C LEU A 378 -21.57 -6.92 -6.47
N ARG A 379 -20.66 -6.17 -5.84
CA ARG A 379 -19.66 -5.33 -6.52
C ARG A 379 -18.71 -6.16 -7.38
N PHE A 380 -18.27 -7.31 -6.89
CA PHE A 380 -17.45 -8.26 -7.64
C PHE A 380 -18.17 -8.75 -8.91
N MET A 381 -19.41 -9.23 -8.79
CA MET A 381 -20.23 -9.62 -9.95
C MET A 381 -20.46 -8.46 -10.93
N ARG A 382 -20.75 -7.26 -10.40
CA ARG A 382 -20.98 -6.02 -11.15
C ARG A 382 -19.75 -5.59 -11.94
N ARG A 383 -18.55 -5.85 -11.43
CA ARG A 383 -17.28 -5.54 -12.11
C ARG A 383 -16.98 -6.54 -13.22
N ILE A 384 -17.20 -7.84 -12.99
CA ILE A 384 -17.11 -8.89 -14.02
C ILE A 384 -18.03 -8.58 -15.20
N ILE A 385 -19.31 -8.27 -14.94
CA ILE A 385 -20.28 -7.88 -15.97
C ILE A 385 -19.87 -6.55 -16.65
N GLY A 386 -19.18 -5.67 -15.94
CA GLY A 386 -18.61 -4.43 -16.45
C GLY A 386 -17.62 -4.61 -17.61
N LEU A 387 -16.92 -5.75 -17.67
CA LEU A 387 -15.99 -6.10 -18.75
C LEU A 387 -16.70 -6.44 -20.07
N LYS A 388 -18.00 -6.77 -20.04
CA LYS A 388 -18.85 -7.12 -21.20
C LYS A 388 -18.34 -8.31 -22.03
N ASP A 389 -17.49 -9.16 -21.45
CA ASP A 389 -16.94 -10.36 -22.07
C ASP A 389 -18.00 -11.49 -22.19
N GLU A 390 -18.16 -12.05 -23.39
CA GLU A 390 -19.19 -13.07 -23.64
C GLU A 390 -18.87 -14.44 -23.04
N PHE A 391 -17.63 -14.75 -22.66
CA PHE A 391 -17.31 -15.93 -21.86
C PHE A 391 -17.84 -15.78 -20.44
N TYR A 392 -17.63 -14.62 -19.80
CA TYR A 392 -18.24 -14.33 -18.48
C TYR A 392 -19.77 -14.34 -18.58
N ASN A 393 -20.35 -13.72 -19.62
CA ASN A 393 -21.80 -13.76 -19.81
C ASN A 393 -22.33 -15.19 -19.96
N ARG A 394 -21.64 -16.03 -20.75
CA ARG A 394 -21.98 -17.45 -20.93
C ARG A 394 -21.85 -18.25 -19.64
N TYR A 395 -20.83 -17.98 -18.83
CA TYR A 395 -20.63 -18.61 -17.52
C TYR A 395 -21.74 -18.22 -16.54
N ILE A 396 -22.05 -16.93 -16.41
CA ILE A 396 -23.14 -16.39 -15.57
C ILE A 396 -24.50 -16.99 -15.94
N THR A 397 -24.81 -17.04 -17.24
CA THR A 397 -26.10 -17.56 -17.75
C THR A 397 -26.20 -19.08 -17.60
N LYS A 398 -25.20 -19.85 -18.04
CA LYS A 398 -25.18 -21.32 -17.84
C LYS A 398 -25.22 -21.72 -16.37
N GLY A 399 -24.55 -20.96 -15.51
CA GLY A 399 -24.46 -21.23 -14.07
C GLY A 399 -25.67 -20.75 -13.26
N ASN A 400 -26.65 -20.08 -13.90
CA ASN A 400 -27.78 -19.37 -13.29
C ASN A 400 -27.40 -18.34 -12.20
N LEU A 401 -26.25 -17.68 -12.35
CA LEU A 401 -25.64 -16.88 -11.26
C LEU A 401 -26.39 -15.60 -10.88
N PHE A 402 -27.50 -15.25 -11.55
CA PHE A 402 -28.40 -14.19 -11.08
C PHE A 402 -29.34 -14.64 -9.95
N GLU A 403 -29.51 -15.95 -9.72
CA GLU A 403 -30.47 -16.48 -8.74
C GLU A 403 -30.20 -16.00 -7.29
N PRO A 404 -28.97 -16.05 -6.74
CA PRO A 404 -28.69 -15.50 -5.40
C PRO A 404 -28.97 -14.00 -5.28
N VAL A 405 -28.69 -13.23 -6.35
CA VAL A 405 -28.92 -11.78 -6.38
C VAL A 405 -30.42 -11.44 -6.39
N ILE A 406 -31.21 -12.23 -7.13
CA ILE A 406 -32.66 -12.03 -7.24
C ILE A 406 -33.36 -12.50 -5.95
N ASN A 407 -32.92 -13.60 -5.35
CA ASN A 407 -33.42 -14.05 -4.06
C ASN A 407 -33.16 -12.97 -2.98
N ALA A 408 -31.94 -12.42 -2.90
CA ALA A 408 -31.62 -11.32 -1.98
C ALA A 408 -32.47 -10.05 -2.21
N LEU A 409 -32.84 -9.74 -3.46
CA LEU A 409 -33.75 -8.63 -3.77
C LEU A 409 -35.18 -8.91 -3.28
N LEU A 410 -35.68 -10.13 -3.46
CA LEU A 410 -37.02 -10.54 -3.06
C LEU A 410 -37.15 -10.64 -1.53
N ASP A 411 -36.17 -11.22 -0.85
CA ASP A 411 -36.11 -11.35 0.61
C ASP A 411 -36.00 -10.00 1.33
N ASN A 412 -35.35 -9.02 0.68
CA ASN A 412 -35.34 -7.63 1.15
C ASN A 412 -36.75 -6.98 1.09
N GLY A 413 -37.65 -7.47 0.25
CA GLY A 413 -39.03 -7.01 0.13
C GLY A 413 -39.14 -5.52 -0.20
N THR A 414 -40.06 -4.82 0.47
CA THR A 414 -40.34 -3.39 0.23
C THR A 414 -39.35 -2.43 0.91
N ARG A 415 -38.19 -2.91 1.38
CA ARG A 415 -37.21 -2.07 2.09
C ARG A 415 -36.34 -1.28 1.10
N TYR A 416 -36.37 0.04 1.20
CA TYR A 416 -35.46 0.92 0.46
C TYR A 416 -34.17 1.08 1.25
N ASN A 417 -33.11 0.37 0.83
CA ASN A 417 -31.78 0.42 1.44
C ASN A 417 -30.69 0.33 0.37
N LEU A 418 -29.42 0.40 0.79
CA LEU A 418 -28.27 0.40 -0.10
C LEU A 418 -28.17 -0.88 -0.95
N LEU A 419 -28.50 -2.05 -0.39
CA LEU A 419 -28.50 -3.32 -1.11
C LEU A 419 -29.53 -3.33 -2.25
N ASN A 420 -30.76 -2.92 -1.98
CA ASN A 420 -31.82 -2.77 -2.99
C ASN A 420 -31.36 -1.85 -4.13
N SER A 421 -30.86 -0.65 -3.80
CA SER A 421 -30.37 0.32 -4.79
C SER A 421 -29.22 -0.23 -5.63
N ALA A 422 -28.28 -0.96 -5.03
CA ALA A 422 -27.14 -1.55 -5.73
C ALA A 422 -27.57 -2.72 -6.64
N VAL A 423 -28.52 -3.57 -6.22
CA VAL A 423 -29.05 -4.65 -7.09
C VAL A 423 -29.82 -4.06 -8.27
N VAL A 424 -30.61 -3.00 -8.06
CA VAL A 424 -31.26 -2.27 -9.14
C VAL A 424 -30.24 -1.64 -10.09
N GLU A 425 -29.14 -1.06 -9.58
CA GLU A 425 -28.05 -0.52 -10.43
C GLU A 425 -27.43 -1.59 -11.33
N LEU A 426 -27.18 -2.80 -10.81
CA LEU A 426 -26.64 -3.90 -11.62
C LEU A 426 -27.56 -4.24 -12.81
N PHE A 427 -28.87 -4.37 -12.57
CA PHE A 427 -29.84 -4.65 -13.63
C PHE A 427 -30.03 -3.45 -14.59
N GLU A 428 -29.93 -2.23 -14.08
CA GLU A 428 -30.00 -1.01 -14.87
C GLU A 428 -28.76 -0.85 -15.77
N PHE A 429 -27.57 -1.19 -15.28
CA PHE A 429 -26.35 -1.23 -16.09
C PHE A 429 -26.47 -2.21 -17.25
N ILE A 430 -26.92 -3.45 -17.00
CA ILE A 430 -27.17 -4.46 -18.03
C ILE A 430 -28.13 -3.93 -19.11
N ARG A 431 -29.17 -3.20 -18.69
CA ARG A 431 -30.18 -2.57 -19.57
C ARG A 431 -29.63 -1.42 -20.41
N VAL A 432 -28.82 -0.56 -19.80
CA VAL A 432 -28.25 0.65 -20.43
C VAL A 432 -27.13 0.27 -21.40
N GLU A 433 -26.26 -0.66 -21.02
CA GLU A 433 -25.15 -1.16 -21.85
C GLU A 433 -25.57 -2.19 -22.90
N ASP A 434 -26.86 -2.54 -22.97
CA ASP A 434 -27.45 -3.40 -24.00
C ASP A 434 -26.82 -4.81 -24.07
N ILE A 435 -26.50 -5.39 -22.90
CA ILE A 435 -25.86 -6.72 -22.80
C ILE A 435 -26.90 -7.81 -23.04
N LYS A 436 -27.03 -8.23 -24.32
CA LYS A 436 -28.15 -9.03 -24.83
C LYS A 436 -28.24 -10.43 -24.22
N SER A 437 -27.10 -11.12 -24.07
CA SER A 437 -27.02 -12.47 -23.52
C SER A 437 -27.54 -12.52 -22.08
N LEU A 438 -27.10 -11.57 -21.24
CA LEU A 438 -27.62 -11.40 -19.87
C LEU A 438 -29.09 -10.96 -19.86
N THR A 439 -29.47 -9.99 -20.70
CA THR A 439 -30.85 -9.48 -20.79
C THR A 439 -31.85 -10.59 -21.12
N ALA A 440 -31.52 -11.47 -22.08
CA ALA A 440 -32.35 -12.62 -22.43
C ALA A 440 -32.50 -13.58 -21.24
N HIS A 441 -31.38 -13.96 -20.59
CA HIS A 441 -31.40 -14.86 -19.44
C HIS A 441 -32.25 -14.32 -18.27
N ILE A 442 -32.11 -13.02 -17.96
CA ILE A 442 -32.87 -12.38 -16.88
C ILE A 442 -34.37 -12.39 -17.20
N VAL A 443 -34.74 -12.03 -18.43
CA VAL A 443 -36.16 -11.92 -18.82
C VAL A 443 -36.82 -13.30 -18.93
N GLU A 444 -36.12 -14.29 -19.50
CA GLU A 444 -36.67 -15.63 -19.72
C GLU A 444 -36.84 -16.43 -18.41
N ASN A 445 -35.89 -16.33 -17.49
CA ASN A 445 -35.90 -17.13 -16.25
C ASN A 445 -36.59 -16.42 -15.07
N PHE A 446 -36.42 -15.10 -14.92
CA PHE A 446 -36.76 -14.41 -13.66
C PHE A 446 -37.83 -13.31 -13.77
N TYR A 447 -38.20 -12.86 -14.97
CA TYR A 447 -39.11 -11.70 -15.11
C TYR A 447 -40.44 -11.86 -14.35
N LYS A 448 -40.99 -13.08 -14.24
CA LYS A 448 -42.22 -13.36 -13.47
C LYS A 448 -42.13 -12.96 -11.99
N ALA A 449 -40.95 -13.08 -11.38
CA ALA A 449 -40.71 -12.67 -9.99
C ALA A 449 -40.42 -11.16 -9.88
N LEU A 450 -39.87 -10.56 -10.93
CA LEU A 450 -39.49 -9.14 -10.98
C LEU A 450 -40.63 -8.21 -11.44
N GLU A 451 -41.68 -8.74 -12.07
CA GLU A 451 -42.82 -7.95 -12.60
C GLU A 451 -43.61 -7.23 -11.49
N SER A 452 -43.63 -7.75 -10.26
CA SER A 452 -44.24 -7.11 -9.10
C SER A 452 -43.48 -5.89 -8.57
N ILE A 453 -42.26 -5.65 -9.05
CA ILE A 453 -41.38 -4.57 -8.58
C ILE A 453 -41.65 -3.30 -9.40
N GLU A 454 -42.72 -2.57 -9.03
CA GLU A 454 -43.22 -1.43 -9.82
C GLU A 454 -42.58 -0.06 -9.51
N TYR A 455 -41.83 0.08 -8.39
CA TYR A 455 -41.24 1.36 -7.99
C TYR A 455 -40.05 1.80 -8.86
N VAL A 456 -39.55 0.93 -9.73
CA VAL A 456 -38.47 1.19 -10.69
C VAL A 456 -38.89 0.78 -12.11
N GLN A 457 -38.39 1.50 -13.12
CA GLN A 457 -38.65 1.17 -14.53
C GLN A 457 -37.65 0.16 -15.12
N THR A 458 -36.58 -0.18 -14.39
CA THR A 458 -35.48 -1.05 -14.84
C THR A 458 -35.97 -2.39 -15.39
N PHE A 459 -36.79 -3.14 -14.63
CA PHE A 459 -37.27 -4.46 -15.04
C PHE A 459 -38.24 -4.41 -16.23
N LYS A 460 -39.14 -3.42 -16.26
CA LYS A 460 -40.04 -3.17 -17.40
C LYS A 460 -39.23 -2.82 -18.66
N GLY A 461 -38.19 -1.98 -18.51
CA GLY A 461 -37.29 -1.63 -19.60
C GLY A 461 -36.40 -2.77 -20.09
N LEU A 462 -35.97 -3.70 -19.22
CA LEU A 462 -35.27 -4.93 -19.61
C LEU A 462 -36.15 -5.83 -20.49
N LYS A 463 -37.42 -6.01 -20.11
CA LYS A 463 -38.38 -6.74 -20.94
C LYS A 463 -38.61 -6.08 -22.31
N THR A 464 -38.79 -4.76 -22.35
CA THR A 464 -38.91 -4.03 -23.63
C THR A 464 -37.67 -4.20 -24.52
N LYS A 465 -36.46 -4.18 -23.95
CA LYS A 465 -35.22 -4.46 -24.67
C LYS A 465 -35.16 -5.89 -25.23
N TYR A 466 -35.56 -6.89 -24.43
CA TYR A 466 -35.64 -8.29 -24.85
C TYR A 466 -36.64 -8.49 -26.01
N GLU A 467 -37.85 -7.93 -25.88
CA GLU A 467 -38.90 -8.02 -26.90
C GLU A 467 -38.45 -7.39 -28.23
N GLN A 468 -37.82 -6.20 -28.19
CA GLN A 468 -37.24 -5.55 -29.36
C GLN A 468 -36.15 -6.40 -30.05
N GLU A 469 -35.28 -7.07 -29.27
CA GLU A 469 -34.25 -7.95 -29.83
C GLU A 469 -34.86 -9.21 -30.45
N LYS A 470 -35.85 -9.82 -29.79
CA LYS A 470 -36.54 -11.02 -30.24
C LYS A 470 -37.29 -10.79 -31.56
N ASP A 471 -38.00 -9.67 -31.67
CA ASP A 471 -38.67 -9.28 -32.92
C ASP A 471 -37.67 -9.03 -34.05
N ARG A 472 -36.52 -8.42 -33.74
CA ARG A 472 -35.43 -8.20 -34.71
C ARG A 472 -34.81 -9.52 -35.20
N GLN A 473 -34.69 -10.52 -34.33
CA GLN A 473 -34.20 -11.86 -34.72
C GLN A 473 -35.24 -12.61 -35.57
N ASN A 474 -36.51 -12.57 -35.19
CA ASN A 474 -37.61 -13.15 -35.96
C ASN A 474 -37.70 -12.54 -37.37
N GLN A 475 -37.53 -11.22 -37.51
CA GLN A 475 -37.51 -10.55 -38.81
C GLN A 475 -36.34 -11.00 -39.70
N LYS A 476 -35.13 -11.21 -39.13
CA LYS A 476 -33.96 -11.70 -39.87
C LYS A 476 -34.13 -13.14 -40.37
N LEU A 477 -34.71 -14.02 -39.55
CA LEU A 477 -34.97 -15.41 -39.91
C LEU A 477 -35.99 -15.53 -41.06
N ASN A 478 -36.90 -14.57 -41.18
CA ASN A 478 -37.90 -14.48 -42.25
C ASN A 478 -37.35 -13.89 -43.58
N SER A 479 -36.04 -13.58 -43.68
CA SER A 479 -35.45 -12.93 -44.88
C SER A 479 -34.12 -13.55 -45.33
N VAL A 480 -34.13 -14.46 -46.31
CA VAL A 480 -32.92 -15.12 -46.86
C VAL A 480 -33.15 -15.54 -48.32
N PRO A 481 -32.17 -15.44 -49.26
CA PRO A 481 -31.03 -14.51 -49.37
C PRO A 481 -30.94 -13.79 -50.75
N SER A 482 -30.03 -12.80 -50.86
CA SER A 482 -29.38 -12.47 -52.13
C SER A 482 -27.93 -12.02 -51.95
N ILE A 483 -27.08 -12.86 -52.55
CA ILE A 483 -25.62 -12.90 -52.75
C ILE A 483 -24.88 -11.53 -52.82
N LEU A 484 -23.61 -11.55 -52.38
CA LEU A 484 -22.53 -10.55 -52.54
C LEU A 484 -22.54 -9.31 -51.61
N ARG A 485 -21.74 -9.38 -50.52
CA ARG A 485 -21.00 -8.23 -50.01
C ARG A 485 -19.57 -8.59 -49.59
N SER A 486 -18.63 -7.74 -49.97
CA SER A 486 -17.20 -7.90 -49.76
C SER A 486 -16.80 -7.87 -48.29
N ASN A 487 -15.92 -8.79 -47.87
CA ASN A 487 -15.08 -8.58 -46.71
C ASN A 487 -14.00 -7.53 -47.05
N ARG A 488 -14.10 -6.34 -46.45
CA ARG A 488 -12.96 -5.41 -46.31
C ARG A 488 -13.15 -4.52 -45.09
N PHE A 489 -12.05 -4.37 -44.33
CA PHE A 489 -11.89 -3.54 -43.13
C PHE A 489 -12.57 -4.00 -41.84
N ARG A 490 -11.82 -4.79 -41.06
CA ARG A 490 -11.35 -4.43 -39.70
C ARG A 490 -10.07 -5.23 -39.41
N ARG A 491 -8.93 -4.54 -39.41
CA ARG A 491 -7.70 -4.97 -38.71
C ARG A 491 -7.61 -4.16 -37.40
N ASP A 492 -6.62 -4.50 -36.58
CA ASP A 492 -6.22 -3.79 -35.35
C ASP A 492 -7.06 -4.16 -34.10
N ALA A 493 -7.14 -5.47 -33.86
CA ALA A 493 -7.38 -6.09 -32.55
C ALA A 493 -6.56 -7.39 -32.41
N LYS A 494 -6.41 -8.14 -33.51
CA LYS A 494 -5.74 -9.45 -33.56
C LYS A 494 -4.27 -9.53 -33.13
N ALA A 495 -3.58 -8.39 -33.04
CA ALA A 495 -2.17 -8.34 -32.64
C ALA A 495 -1.96 -8.49 -31.12
N LEU A 496 -3.03 -8.41 -30.31
CA LEU A 496 -3.01 -8.80 -28.91
C LEU A 496 -3.44 -10.27 -28.75
N GLU A 497 -4.37 -10.75 -29.58
CA GLU A 497 -4.79 -12.17 -29.59
C GLU A 497 -3.65 -13.13 -29.97
N GLU A 498 -2.70 -12.74 -30.85
CA GLU A 498 -1.56 -13.61 -31.23
C GLU A 498 -0.54 -13.82 -30.08
N ASP A 499 -0.38 -12.86 -29.16
CA ASP A 499 0.42 -13.06 -27.94
C ASP A 499 -0.36 -13.88 -26.88
N GLU A 500 -1.69 -13.79 -26.85
CA GLU A 500 -2.58 -14.58 -25.98
C GLU A 500 -2.75 -16.04 -26.45
N GLU A 501 -2.68 -16.32 -27.76
CA GLU A 501 -2.80 -17.68 -28.32
C GLU A 501 -1.54 -18.55 -28.06
N MET A 502 -0.37 -17.96 -27.77
CA MET A 502 0.84 -18.73 -27.43
C MET A 502 0.72 -19.44 -26.07
N TRP A 503 0.06 -18.80 -25.09
CA TRP A 503 -0.14 -19.33 -23.73
C TRP A 503 -1.10 -20.54 -23.68
N PHE A 504 -1.82 -20.85 -24.77
CA PHE A 504 -2.72 -22.01 -24.83
C PHE A 504 -2.04 -23.35 -25.15
N ASN A 505 -0.75 -23.37 -25.50
CA ASN A 505 -0.09 -24.58 -26.04
C ASN A 505 0.91 -25.26 -25.08
N GLU A 506 1.24 -24.66 -23.93
CA GLU A 506 2.27 -25.20 -23.03
C GLU A 506 1.70 -26.02 -21.86
N ASP A 507 0.45 -25.76 -21.42
CA ASP A 507 -0.15 -26.36 -20.22
C ASP A 507 -0.87 -27.73 -20.43
N GLU A 508 -0.93 -28.30 -21.64
CA GLU A 508 -1.63 -29.59 -21.90
C GLU A 508 -0.75 -30.87 -21.80
N GLU A 509 0.56 -30.76 -21.56
CA GLU A 509 1.48 -31.94 -21.53
C GLU A 509 2.10 -32.31 -20.16
N GLU A 510 1.39 -32.14 -19.02
CA GLU A 510 1.85 -32.78 -17.78
C GLU A 510 0.75 -33.32 -16.83
N GLU A 511 0.12 -34.46 -17.19
CA GLU A 511 -0.42 -35.39 -16.18
C GLU A 511 -0.48 -36.88 -16.64
N GLY A 512 0.64 -37.58 -16.42
CA GLY A 512 0.79 -39.02 -16.15
C GLY A 512 -0.12 -40.10 -16.78
N LYS A 513 0.48 -40.93 -17.68
CA LYS A 513 0.16 -42.38 -17.75
C LYS A 513 1.40 -43.27 -17.90
N ALA A 514 1.71 -44.02 -16.85
CA ALA A 514 2.78 -45.02 -16.86
C ALA A 514 2.36 -46.35 -17.52
N VAL A 515 3.17 -46.86 -18.48
CA VAL A 515 3.14 -48.25 -18.97
C VAL A 515 4.57 -48.73 -19.31
N VAL A 516 4.88 -49.99 -19.02
CA VAL A 516 6.24 -50.61 -18.96
C VAL A 516 6.10 -52.08 -19.45
N ALA A 517 6.95 -52.71 -20.30
CA ALA A 517 8.25 -52.45 -20.95
C ALA A 517 8.24 -53.15 -22.36
N PRO A 518 9.32 -53.68 -23.02
CA PRO A 518 10.78 -53.67 -22.73
C PRO A 518 11.77 -53.41 -23.91
N VAL A 519 12.94 -52.87 -23.54
CA VAL A 519 14.34 -53.12 -23.99
C VAL A 519 14.62 -53.84 -25.33
N GLU A 520 15.39 -53.19 -26.22
CA GLU A 520 16.60 -53.77 -26.85
C GLU A 520 17.64 -52.68 -27.26
N LYS A 521 18.88 -53.07 -27.58
CA LYS A 521 20.09 -52.20 -27.55
C LYS A 521 20.57 -51.73 -28.94
N SER A 522 21.11 -50.50 -29.07
CA SER A 522 22.57 -50.20 -29.23
C SER A 522 22.95 -48.90 -29.99
N LYS A 523 23.72 -48.04 -29.32
CA LYS A 523 24.84 -47.15 -29.76
C LYS A 523 24.81 -46.22 -31.02
N SER A 524 25.46 -45.06 -30.77
CA SER A 524 26.39 -44.21 -31.57
C SER A 524 25.90 -43.10 -32.52
N GLU A 525 26.34 -41.88 -32.15
CA GLU A 525 26.88 -40.75 -32.94
C GLU A 525 25.97 -39.86 -33.82
N ASP A 526 26.19 -38.54 -33.62
CA ASP A 526 26.02 -37.36 -34.49
C ASP A 526 24.81 -37.23 -35.44
N ASP A 527 23.90 -36.29 -35.11
CA ASP A 527 23.66 -35.10 -35.96
C ASP A 527 22.76 -34.05 -35.26
N PHE A 528 23.21 -32.79 -35.22
CA PHE A 528 22.42 -31.60 -34.84
C PHE A 528 22.16 -30.75 -36.09
N PRO A 529 20.91 -30.31 -36.36
CA PRO A 529 20.67 -29.23 -37.31
C PRO A 529 20.22 -27.94 -36.61
N ASP A 530 21.18 -27.04 -36.34
CA ASP A 530 20.90 -25.61 -36.15
C ASP A 530 20.35 -25.00 -37.45
N SER A 531 19.26 -24.23 -37.39
CA SER A 531 18.87 -23.34 -38.49
C SER A 531 17.90 -22.21 -38.07
N TYR A 532 18.31 -21.39 -37.10
CA TYR A 532 17.74 -20.06 -36.89
C TYR A 532 18.81 -19.01 -37.19
N GLU A 533 18.95 -18.59 -38.45
CA GLU A 533 19.40 -17.24 -38.88
C GLU A 533 19.59 -17.14 -40.41
N LYS A 534 18.53 -16.73 -41.12
CA LYS A 534 18.60 -15.87 -42.33
C LYS A 534 17.20 -15.61 -42.89
N PHE A 535 16.77 -14.34 -42.91
CA PHE A 535 16.78 -13.52 -44.15
C PHE A 535 16.22 -12.10 -43.93
N MET A 536 16.77 -11.34 -42.99
CA MET A 536 16.70 -9.87 -43.06
C MET A 536 17.86 -9.38 -43.95
N GLU A 537 17.61 -9.21 -45.25
CA GLU A 537 18.23 -8.15 -46.07
C GLU A 537 17.70 -8.15 -47.51
N THR A 538 16.89 -7.15 -47.86
CA THR A 538 16.91 -6.59 -49.23
C THR A 538 16.29 -5.19 -49.29
N LYS A 539 17.12 -4.15 -49.05
CA LYS A 539 17.14 -2.95 -49.91
C LYS A 539 18.37 -2.07 -49.64
N LYS A 540 19.16 -1.86 -50.70
CA LYS A 540 20.35 -0.99 -50.74
C LYS A 540 20.00 0.43 -51.21
N ALA A 541 20.99 1.32 -51.07
CA ALA A 541 21.14 2.71 -51.53
C ALA A 541 20.85 3.76 -50.43
N LYS A 542 21.76 4.71 -50.12
CA LYS A 542 22.93 5.21 -50.88
C LYS A 542 24.09 5.68 -49.97
N GLU A 543 25.26 5.91 -50.56
CA GLU A 543 26.53 6.23 -49.89
C GLU A 543 26.62 7.67 -49.32
N SER A 544 27.44 7.85 -48.27
CA SER A 544 28.68 8.66 -48.36
C SER A 544 29.56 8.43 -47.12
N GLU A 545 30.87 8.29 -47.33
CA GLU A 545 31.90 8.18 -46.28
C GLU A 545 32.07 9.52 -45.53
N ASP A 546 32.45 9.48 -44.25
CA ASP A 546 33.77 10.02 -43.86
C ASP A 546 34.25 9.52 -42.48
N LYS A 547 35.56 9.66 -42.24
CA LYS A 547 36.29 9.10 -41.08
C LYS A 547 36.47 10.14 -39.96
N GLU A 548 36.62 9.70 -38.71
CA GLU A 548 37.91 9.73 -37.96
C GLU A 548 37.80 9.63 -36.42
N ASN A 549 38.75 8.87 -35.85
CA ASN A 549 39.48 9.09 -34.58
C ASN A 549 38.77 9.17 -33.20
N LEU A 550 38.92 8.05 -32.47
CA LEU A 550 39.23 7.96 -31.02
C LEU A 550 40.47 8.83 -30.65
N PRO A 551 40.66 9.32 -29.39
CA PRO A 551 40.99 8.41 -28.27
C PRO A 551 40.62 8.79 -26.82
N LYS A 552 40.80 7.76 -25.96
CA LYS A 552 40.72 7.68 -24.49
C LYS A 552 41.57 8.72 -23.71
N ARG A 553 41.13 9.13 -22.51
CA ARG A 553 41.79 8.78 -21.20
C ARG A 553 41.14 9.39 -19.92
N THR A 554 40.99 8.54 -18.90
CA THR A 554 41.24 8.73 -17.44
C THR A 554 41.38 10.16 -16.87
N SER A 555 40.76 10.53 -15.74
CA SER A 555 41.10 10.01 -14.39
C SER A 555 40.23 10.60 -13.26
N SER A 556 40.32 9.98 -12.07
CA SER A 556 39.90 10.38 -10.71
C SER A 556 39.61 11.86 -10.40
N GLY A 557 38.56 12.12 -9.60
CA GLY A 557 38.35 13.40 -8.91
C GLY A 557 37.39 13.30 -7.73
N SER A 558 37.93 13.26 -6.50
CA SER A 558 37.17 13.47 -5.26
C SER A 558 36.84 14.95 -5.11
N PHE A 559 35.58 15.32 -4.82
CA PHE A 559 35.17 16.71 -4.61
C PHE A 559 34.47 16.90 -3.27
N LYS A 560 35.14 17.59 -2.35
CA LYS A 560 34.54 18.17 -1.14
C LYS A 560 33.86 19.49 -1.50
N PHE A 561 32.69 19.75 -0.93
CA PHE A 561 32.05 21.07 -0.98
C PHE A 561 32.52 21.97 0.16
N THR A 562 32.78 23.25 -0.15
CA THR A 562 33.00 24.31 0.84
C THR A 562 32.02 25.44 0.59
N PHE A 563 31.22 25.78 1.60
CA PHE A 563 30.26 26.88 1.54
C PHE A 563 30.98 28.23 1.50
N SER A 564 30.46 29.21 0.74
CA SER A 564 31.05 30.55 0.61
C SER A 564 30.00 31.62 0.88
N HIS A 565 30.11 32.29 2.03
CA HIS A 565 29.35 33.50 2.33
C HIS A 565 29.92 34.71 1.55
N SER A 566 29.04 35.60 1.11
CA SER A 566 29.42 36.93 0.64
C SER A 566 28.59 38.02 1.32
N THR A 567 29.24 38.77 2.20
CA THR A 567 28.72 40.02 2.79
C THR A 567 29.54 41.20 2.28
N SER A 568 28.90 42.22 1.72
CA SER A 568 29.44 43.61 1.69
C SER A 568 28.34 44.59 1.28
N ALA A 569 28.51 45.87 1.66
CA ALA A 569 27.41 46.85 1.68
C ALA A 569 27.75 48.21 1.05
N ALA A 570 26.67 48.95 0.75
CA ALA A 570 26.52 50.42 0.76
C ALA A 570 27.07 51.30 -0.41
N ASN A 571 26.22 52.31 -0.72
CA ASN A 571 26.41 53.54 -1.52
C ASN A 571 26.60 53.41 -3.06
N GLY A 572 25.95 54.22 -3.91
CA GLY A 572 24.88 55.20 -3.64
C GLY A 572 24.52 56.13 -4.83
N THR A 573 23.42 56.88 -4.67
CA THR A 573 22.98 58.10 -5.39
C THR A 573 22.36 58.07 -6.81
N ASN A 574 21.16 58.68 -6.89
CA ASN A 574 20.62 59.60 -7.92
C ASN A 574 20.24 59.12 -9.35
N SER A 575 18.94 59.04 -9.67
CA SER A 575 18.13 60.21 -10.13
C SER A 575 16.92 59.89 -11.04
N THR A 576 15.79 60.60 -10.79
CA THR A 576 14.74 61.08 -11.73
C THR A 576 13.78 60.15 -12.51
N ASN A 577 12.47 60.37 -12.24
CA ASN A 577 11.28 60.42 -13.14
C ASN A 577 10.97 59.22 -14.09
N SER A 578 9.72 58.73 -14.17
CA SER A 578 8.49 59.50 -14.46
C SER A 578 7.18 58.80 -14.04
N LYS A 579 6.06 59.54 -13.98
CA LYS A 579 4.69 59.08 -13.63
C LYS A 579 3.79 58.77 -14.84
N SER A 580 2.94 57.73 -14.75
CA SER A 580 1.48 57.70 -15.06
C SER A 580 0.98 56.25 -14.91
N VAL A 581 -0.14 55.84 -14.28
CA VAL A 581 -1.52 56.35 -14.04
C VAL A 581 -2.57 55.88 -15.09
N VAL A 582 -3.21 54.74 -14.75
CA VAL A 582 -4.66 54.38 -14.84
C VAL A 582 -5.40 54.36 -16.21
N ALA A 583 -6.04 53.21 -16.52
CA ALA A 583 -7.35 53.10 -17.21
C ALA A 583 -8.00 51.71 -16.96
N GLN A 584 -9.31 51.53 -17.26
CA GLN A 584 -10.17 50.43 -16.78
C GLN A 584 -10.76 49.54 -17.92
N THR A 585 -10.94 48.21 -17.66
CA THR A 585 -12.06 47.25 -18.03
C THR A 585 -12.82 47.32 -19.38
N PRO A 586 -13.62 46.29 -19.77
CA PRO A 586 -13.38 44.83 -20.02
C PRO A 586 -13.83 44.43 -21.48
N PRO A 587 -13.90 43.15 -21.95
CA PRO A 587 -15.10 42.30 -21.71
C PRO A 587 -14.96 40.73 -21.82
N ALA A 588 -15.95 40.04 -21.24
CA ALA A 588 -16.69 38.81 -21.67
C ALA A 588 -16.02 37.49 -22.18
N SER A 589 -16.34 36.42 -21.43
CA SER A 589 -16.84 35.08 -21.86
C SER A 589 -15.99 34.07 -22.65
N SER A 590 -15.77 32.89 -22.04
CA SER A 590 -16.15 31.59 -22.64
C SER A 590 -16.32 30.50 -21.56
N ASN A 591 -17.19 29.51 -21.81
CA ASN A 591 -17.48 28.40 -20.88
C ASN A 591 -16.43 27.29 -20.99
N GLY A 592 -16.12 26.65 -19.87
CA GLY A 592 -15.33 25.41 -19.82
C GLY A 592 -15.61 24.63 -18.54
N SER A 593 -16.59 23.73 -18.57
CA SER A 593 -16.91 22.85 -17.45
C SER A 593 -15.95 21.65 -17.42
N SER A 594 -15.11 21.55 -16.39
CA SER A 594 -14.36 20.34 -16.08
C SER A 594 -14.87 19.70 -14.79
N SER A 595 -14.95 18.37 -14.80
CA SER A 595 -15.41 17.51 -13.72
C SER A 595 -14.44 17.56 -12.53
N LYS A 596 -14.97 17.76 -11.32
CA LYS A 596 -14.22 17.50 -10.09
C LYS A 596 -14.11 15.99 -9.87
N THR A 597 -12.91 15.43 -10.06
CA THR A 597 -12.49 14.21 -9.39
C THR A 597 -12.32 14.51 -7.89
N THR A 598 -13.10 13.83 -7.06
CA THR A 598 -12.92 13.83 -5.61
C THR A 598 -11.90 12.76 -5.24
N ASN A 599 -10.63 13.14 -5.16
CA ASN A 599 -9.64 12.32 -4.46
C ASN A 599 -9.97 12.38 -2.96
N LEU A 600 -10.40 11.24 -2.40
CA LEU A 600 -10.47 11.08 -0.95
C LEU A 600 -9.03 10.92 -0.45
N ALA A 601 -8.48 11.98 0.15
CA ALA A 601 -7.25 11.84 0.92
C ALA A 601 -7.60 11.15 2.25
N THR A 602 -7.02 9.98 2.48
CA THR A 602 -7.12 9.27 3.75
C THR A 602 -6.45 10.11 4.83
N SER A 603 -7.25 10.69 5.72
CA SER A 603 -6.74 11.44 6.87
C SER A 603 -6.17 10.48 7.90
N VAL A 604 -4.86 10.30 7.90
CA VAL A 604 -4.15 9.62 8.99
C VAL A 604 -4.39 10.45 10.25
N THR A 605 -5.10 9.87 11.23
CA THR A 605 -5.29 10.49 12.54
C THR A 605 -3.96 10.48 13.28
N ALA A 606 -3.40 11.66 13.52
CA ALA A 606 -2.20 11.82 14.33
C ALA A 606 -2.49 11.39 15.78
N THR A 607 -2.07 10.19 16.15
CA THR A 607 -1.84 9.81 17.54
C THR A 607 -0.70 10.65 18.10
N LYS A 608 -0.72 10.93 19.41
CA LYS A 608 0.36 11.68 20.08
C LYS A 608 1.70 10.99 19.79
N GLY A 609 2.69 11.76 19.34
CA GLY A 609 4.02 11.23 19.05
C GLY A 609 4.75 10.84 20.33
N SER A 610 5.04 9.54 20.49
CA SER A 610 6.19 9.06 21.26
C SER A 610 7.48 9.49 20.55
N LEU A 611 8.58 9.58 21.30
CA LEU A 611 9.83 10.23 20.88
C LEU A 611 10.71 9.30 20.02
N VAL A 612 10.25 8.97 18.81
CA VAL A 612 10.91 8.02 17.88
C VAL A 612 12.30 8.48 17.44
N GLY A 613 13.31 7.61 17.58
CA GLY A 613 14.65 7.84 17.06
C GLY A 613 15.64 6.72 17.42
N LEU A 614 16.22 6.09 16.39
CA LEU A 614 17.23 5.01 16.23
C LEU A 614 17.64 4.04 17.38
N VAL A 615 17.19 4.23 18.61
CA VAL A 615 17.61 3.56 19.84
C VAL A 615 16.47 3.70 20.86
N ASP A 616 16.02 2.59 21.45
CA ASP A 616 14.97 2.60 22.48
C ASP A 616 15.34 3.53 23.66
N TYR A 617 14.52 4.56 23.87
CA TYR A 617 14.47 5.35 25.09
C TYR A 617 13.18 5.02 25.83
N PRO A 618 13.22 4.61 27.12
CA PRO A 618 12.00 4.27 27.85
C PRO A 618 11.16 5.53 28.11
N ASP A 619 9.92 5.52 27.62
CA ASP A 619 8.88 6.49 27.97
C ASP A 619 8.26 6.09 29.31
N ASP A 620 8.51 6.88 30.37
CA ASP A 620 7.82 6.75 31.66
C ASP A 620 6.52 7.59 31.61
N GLU A 621 5.36 6.94 31.48
CA GLU A 621 4.05 7.57 31.71
C GLU A 621 3.81 7.71 33.23
N GLU A 622 4.18 8.84 33.81
CA GLU A 622 3.74 9.21 35.17
C GLU A 622 2.31 9.79 35.12
N GLU A 623 1.34 9.05 35.65
CA GLU A 623 -0.02 9.56 35.92
C GLU A 623 0.04 10.60 37.07
N GLU A 624 -0.20 11.88 36.76
CA GLU A 624 -0.39 12.92 37.79
C GLU A 624 -1.75 12.76 38.48
N GLU A 625 -1.78 12.13 39.66
CA GLU A 625 -2.93 12.14 40.56
C GLU A 625 -3.11 13.55 41.21
N GLU A 626 -4.10 14.33 40.75
CA GLU A 626 -4.49 15.58 41.42
C GLU A 626 -5.39 15.32 42.65
N GLU A 627 -4.86 15.51 43.86
CA GLU A 627 -5.64 15.56 45.10
C GLU A 627 -6.40 16.90 45.25
N GLU A 628 -7.74 16.90 45.09
CA GLU A 628 -8.60 18.02 45.52
C GLU A 628 -9.16 17.82 46.94
N GLU A 629 -8.68 18.59 47.93
CA GLU A 629 -9.36 18.73 49.25
C GLU A 629 -10.03 20.12 49.45
N GLU A 630 -11.32 20.05 49.82
CA GLU A 630 -12.23 21.03 50.44
C GLU A 630 -12.06 22.56 50.27
N ALA A 631 -13.15 23.20 49.78
CA ALA A 631 -13.76 24.34 50.50
C ALA A 631 -15.27 24.54 50.19
N SER A 632 -16.15 24.21 51.15
CA SER A 632 -17.61 24.44 51.04
C SER A 632 -18.10 25.67 51.85
N PRO A 633 -18.87 26.62 51.26
CA PRO A 633 -19.43 27.75 51.99
C PRO A 633 -20.87 27.47 52.51
N ARG A 634 -21.02 27.35 53.84
CA ARG A 634 -22.33 27.31 54.50
C ARG A 634 -23.07 28.67 54.45
N LYS A 635 -24.36 28.67 54.07
CA LYS A 635 -25.38 29.61 54.61
C LYS A 635 -26.80 29.02 54.58
N ARG A 636 -27.67 29.53 55.46
CA ARG A 636 -28.86 28.85 56.04
C ARG A 636 -30.17 28.94 55.21
N PRO A 637 -31.16 28.05 55.49
CA PRO A 637 -32.41 27.95 54.74
C PRO A 637 -33.53 28.91 55.20
N ARG A 638 -34.61 29.01 54.39
CA ARG A 638 -35.93 29.52 54.80
C ARG A 638 -37.06 28.63 54.25
N LEU A 639 -38.20 28.68 54.92
CA LEU A 639 -39.30 27.71 54.84
C LEU A 639 -40.33 28.01 53.74
N GLY A 640 -40.92 26.95 53.19
CA GLY A 640 -42.36 26.69 53.27
C GLY A 640 -43.31 27.43 52.33
N SER A 641 -43.61 26.82 51.18
CA SER A 641 -44.96 26.46 50.69
C SER A 641 -44.83 25.65 49.40
#